data_AF-A0A960NXC7-F1
#
_entry.id   AF-A0A960NXC7-F1
#
_cell.length_a   1.000
_cell.length_b   1.000
_cell.length_c   1.000
_cell.angle_alpha   90.00
_cell.angle_beta   90.00
_cell.angle_gamma   90.00
#
_symmetry.space_group_name_H-M   'P 1'
#
loop_
_entity.id
_entity.type
_entity.pdbx_description
1 polymer ?
#
loop_
_entity_poly.entity_id
_entity_poly.type
_entity_poly.pdbx_seq_one_letter_code
_entity_poly.pdbx_strand_id
1 'polypeptide(L)'
;MIFAKLIPTLPVLFARFVVRKNFSLSGILQDLFVGMQLAFLGPIAPLFYILILYDALLYRKEGHRLSWTSFLFLKEIKDFKDSARALGAFKALPLFLAIALLPPFFSKPTIWVLAGIPLFFVKGDSLLVLWEKQIVKNLKWDRKKNYRSFVRKHILSSNEIYTPLSKTCPLYRQTEGFRGEKLVDIQTEGKPHVIFLFIESLRAKDFHRLPHLNALAKESYVFPQFYSNSVLTFRTFFTSLYGLPYDLNIASGLDEKLGVYGLPDILKREGYTRNFITGATWAFNGIGPFLSKYGGDHVLDRIDLRNHFGEIDESSWGVADEYLMEFAVDHLDKHRHTPQFYSLLTISSHHPWNVPKSYKGPSFEEEKGEYLSKYLQTLHYTDTCVGIFISKLKEKKLSKDVILFIAGDHGVYLEGFDYKRGRHLDNFHVPFLIYADGRIKNPSEIETRGSHADFYPTFLDLFNLKGIQHSVGKSLIRKEENPFVFCHNPSSFEKGMGMGRSEKVVDIFEEMIHSLYRHKHLTPERKLNKGEEIKISPFEPPLKMNREALIESLKENSPMITLNLNRHQGVDDALLQIISEKNPDLHNLSINQSYRVTDKGIRDLTQKCPLLISLDISHCPLLTEKSLEYLPETFCELNLSGTDIVFNRKMKDLEILHLQKTPFSPKELRKLSTFCPHLITLHLSYSLLNGKEIREGIAPLPLYRLSIDECDALEDEEALELFKPHPHLRFLFLERCHRLTDQLFEKIQNTTLSHLSLEGASGLTDKGLKALLKLPLDALELKGCSNLTSQGIEEVKKEGKRFSKLVINR
;
A
#
# COMPACT_ATOMS: atom_id res chain seq x y z
N MET A 1 31.89 -19.94 -59.53
CA MET A 1 32.87 -19.15 -60.33
C MET A 1 33.47 -17.96 -59.57
N ILE A 2 32.73 -17.26 -58.69
CA ILE A 2 33.26 -16.13 -57.87
C ILE A 2 34.23 -16.62 -56.77
N PHE A 3 33.93 -17.73 -56.11
CA PHE A 3 34.79 -18.31 -55.06
C PHE A 3 36.17 -18.78 -55.54
N ALA A 4 36.31 -19.18 -56.81
CA ALA A 4 37.56 -19.72 -57.35
C ALA A 4 38.64 -18.65 -57.62
N LYS A 5 38.27 -17.35 -57.64
CA LYS A 5 39.20 -16.23 -57.90
C LYS A 5 39.61 -15.44 -56.64
N LEU A 6 39.02 -15.73 -55.49
CA LEU A 6 39.33 -15.12 -54.19
C LEU A 6 40.44 -15.83 -53.41
N ILE A 7 40.71 -17.09 -53.78
CA ILE A 7 41.68 -17.96 -53.09
C ILE A 7 43.14 -17.42 -53.16
N PRO A 8 43.62 -16.81 -54.26
CA PRO A 8 45.02 -16.34 -54.33
C PRO A 8 45.35 -15.08 -53.52
N THR A 9 44.35 -14.27 -53.13
CA THR A 9 44.57 -13.00 -52.41
C THR A 9 44.47 -13.14 -50.89
N LEU A 10 43.90 -14.24 -50.41
CA LEU A 10 43.77 -14.59 -48.98
C LEU A 10 45.11 -14.65 -48.23
N PRO A 11 46.21 -15.21 -48.78
CA PRO A 11 47.50 -15.26 -48.08
C PRO A 11 48.12 -13.88 -47.87
N VAL A 12 47.94 -12.95 -48.81
CA VAL A 12 48.47 -11.57 -48.72
C VAL A 12 47.69 -10.74 -47.72
N LEU A 13 46.35 -10.87 -47.71
CA LEU A 13 45.49 -10.27 -46.70
C LEU A 13 45.77 -10.83 -45.31
N PHE A 14 46.01 -12.14 -45.21
CA PHE A 14 46.36 -12.79 -43.95
C PHE A 14 47.73 -12.35 -43.43
N ALA A 15 48.76 -12.26 -44.29
CA ALA A 15 50.08 -11.78 -43.91
C ALA A 15 50.05 -10.31 -43.43
N ARG A 16 49.29 -9.43 -44.10
CA ARG A 16 49.13 -8.03 -43.66
C ARG A 16 48.32 -7.90 -42.37
N PHE A 17 47.34 -8.78 -42.17
CA PHE A 17 46.56 -8.83 -40.93
C PHE A 17 47.40 -9.27 -39.73
N VAL A 18 48.29 -10.26 -39.90
CA VAL A 18 49.13 -10.81 -38.82
C VAL A 18 50.20 -9.81 -38.34
N VAL A 19 50.74 -8.96 -39.23
CA VAL A 19 51.85 -8.03 -38.89
C VAL A 19 51.35 -6.64 -38.44
N ARG A 20 50.03 -6.49 -38.26
CA ARG A 20 49.36 -5.20 -38.02
C ARG A 20 49.55 -4.70 -36.59
N LYS A 21 49.88 -3.41 -36.43
CA LYS A 21 49.95 -2.73 -35.10
C LYS A 21 48.69 -1.97 -34.68
N ASN A 22 47.77 -1.64 -35.59
CA ASN A 22 46.56 -0.85 -35.29
C ASN A 22 45.27 -1.55 -35.73
N PHE A 23 44.49 -2.16 -34.84
CA PHE A 23 43.33 -3.00 -35.18
C PHE A 23 41.98 -2.25 -35.29
N SER A 24 41.98 -0.95 -35.57
CA SER A 24 40.74 -0.20 -35.81
C SER A 24 40.02 -0.65 -37.09
N LEU A 25 38.68 -0.55 -37.10
CA LEU A 25 37.84 -0.87 -38.26
C LEU A 25 38.27 -0.07 -39.51
N SER A 26 38.61 1.22 -39.36
CA SER A 26 39.09 2.07 -40.45
C SER A 26 40.34 1.54 -41.12
N GLY A 27 41.24 0.98 -40.32
CA GLY A 27 42.50 0.48 -40.82
C GLY A 27 42.36 -0.92 -41.43
N ILE A 28 41.49 -1.77 -40.88
CA ILE A 28 41.13 -3.08 -41.49
C ILE A 28 40.48 -2.84 -42.87
N LEU A 29 39.64 -1.82 -42.98
CA LEU A 29 39.01 -1.43 -44.23
C LEU A 29 40.01 -0.89 -45.27
N GLN A 30 41.04 -0.13 -44.86
CA GLN A 30 42.10 0.34 -45.78
C GLN A 30 42.86 -0.83 -46.44
N ASP A 31 43.17 -1.90 -45.70
CA ASP A 31 43.88 -3.06 -46.24
C ASP A 31 43.00 -3.87 -47.22
N LEU A 32 41.70 -3.97 -46.93
CA LEU A 32 40.70 -4.57 -47.81
C LEU A 32 40.52 -3.78 -49.11
N PHE A 33 40.55 -2.44 -49.04
CA PHE A 33 40.45 -1.55 -50.20
C PHE A 33 41.68 -1.62 -51.12
N VAL A 34 42.89 -1.81 -50.56
CA VAL A 34 44.12 -1.95 -51.37
C VAL A 34 44.22 -3.33 -52.03
N GLY A 35 43.55 -4.35 -51.48
CA GLY A 35 43.58 -5.74 -51.99
C GLY A 35 42.50 -6.09 -53.03
N MET A 36 41.47 -5.25 -53.24
CA MET A 36 40.36 -5.53 -54.15
C MET A 36 40.35 -4.61 -55.37
N GLN A 37 40.31 -5.18 -56.58
CA GLN A 37 40.13 -4.38 -57.80
C GLN A 37 38.78 -3.64 -57.76
N LEU A 38 38.81 -2.34 -58.06
CA LEU A 38 37.72 -1.36 -57.93
C LEU A 38 36.40 -1.72 -58.65
N ALA A 39 36.37 -2.70 -59.54
CA ALA A 39 35.15 -3.15 -60.23
C ALA A 39 34.14 -3.91 -59.34
N PHE A 40 34.53 -4.34 -58.13
CA PHE A 40 33.66 -5.12 -57.23
C PHE A 40 33.00 -4.32 -56.10
N LEU A 41 33.24 -3.00 -56.02
CA LEU A 41 32.77 -2.16 -54.91
C LEU A 41 31.39 -1.50 -55.13
N GLY A 42 30.90 -1.45 -56.37
CA GLY A 42 29.62 -0.80 -56.71
C GLY A 42 28.39 -1.30 -55.93
N PRO A 43 28.18 -2.63 -55.77
CA PRO A 43 26.99 -3.15 -55.10
C PRO A 43 27.05 -3.13 -53.56
N ILE A 44 28.25 -3.02 -52.98
CA ILE A 44 28.48 -3.26 -51.53
C ILE A 44 28.82 -1.96 -50.79
N ALA A 45 29.24 -0.92 -51.50
CA ALA A 45 29.51 0.42 -50.94
C ALA A 45 28.37 1.01 -50.08
N PRO A 46 27.06 0.84 -50.41
CA PRO A 46 25.97 1.32 -49.56
C PRO A 46 25.94 0.64 -48.19
N LEU A 47 26.27 -0.66 -48.14
CA LEU A 47 26.29 -1.44 -46.90
C LEU A 47 27.40 -0.95 -45.95
N PHE A 48 28.55 -0.57 -46.50
CA PHE A 48 29.67 -0.03 -45.72
C PHE A 48 29.39 1.38 -45.20
N TYR A 49 28.72 2.24 -45.99
CA TYR A 49 28.28 3.55 -45.52
C TYR A 49 27.25 3.44 -44.38
N ILE A 50 26.34 2.47 -44.45
CA ILE A 50 25.37 2.20 -43.38
C ILE A 50 26.08 1.74 -42.10
N LEU A 51 27.09 0.88 -42.20
CA LEU A 51 27.86 0.41 -41.04
C LEU A 51 28.70 1.52 -40.40
N ILE A 52 29.26 2.44 -41.20
CA ILE A 52 30.00 3.61 -40.69
C ILE A 52 29.04 4.60 -40.00
N LEU A 53 27.86 4.85 -40.58
CA LEU A 53 26.82 5.67 -39.96
C LEU A 53 26.28 5.03 -38.68
N TYR A 54 26.17 3.71 -38.65
CA TYR A 54 25.71 2.94 -37.50
C TYR A 54 26.73 2.97 -36.34
N ASP A 55 28.02 2.79 -36.62
CA ASP A 55 29.10 2.90 -35.62
C ASP A 55 29.23 4.35 -35.08
N ALA A 56 29.06 5.35 -35.96
CA ALA A 56 29.05 6.75 -35.55
C ALA A 56 27.83 7.11 -34.66
N LEU A 57 26.65 6.53 -34.95
CA LEU A 57 25.44 6.71 -34.14
C LEU A 57 25.54 6.01 -32.78
N LEU A 58 26.12 4.81 -32.73
CA LEU A 58 26.39 4.08 -31.50
C LEU A 58 27.40 4.82 -30.62
N TYR A 59 28.50 5.32 -31.18
CA TYR A 59 29.49 6.10 -30.44
C TYR A 59 28.90 7.38 -29.85
N ARG A 60 28.03 8.08 -30.59
CA ARG A 60 27.41 9.33 -30.13
C ARG A 60 26.37 9.10 -29.02
N LYS A 61 25.73 7.93 -28.98
CA LYS A 61 24.65 7.63 -28.03
C LYS A 61 25.12 6.87 -26.79
N GLU A 62 26.14 6.02 -26.94
CA GLU A 62 26.61 5.12 -25.87
C GLU A 62 28.12 5.16 -25.63
N GLY A 63 28.89 5.97 -26.37
CA GLY A 63 30.32 6.19 -26.12
C GLY A 63 31.26 5.05 -26.56
N HIS A 64 30.73 3.98 -27.16
CA HIS A 64 31.50 2.80 -27.57
C HIS A 64 31.72 2.74 -29.09
N ARG A 65 32.91 2.29 -29.53
CA ARG A 65 33.20 1.93 -30.93
C ARG A 65 33.24 0.41 -31.07
N LEU A 66 32.74 -0.12 -32.19
CA LEU A 66 32.78 -1.55 -32.47
C LEU A 66 34.24 -2.03 -32.66
N SER A 67 34.73 -2.83 -31.70
CA SER A 67 36.00 -3.57 -31.81
C SER A 67 35.78 -5.08 -31.73
N TRP A 68 36.77 -5.87 -32.18
CA TRP A 68 36.69 -7.33 -32.35
C TRP A 68 36.31 -8.13 -31.08
N THR A 69 36.49 -7.55 -29.89
CA THR A 69 36.00 -8.12 -28.62
C THR A 69 34.48 -8.28 -28.58
N SER A 70 33.75 -7.43 -29.32
CA SER A 70 32.29 -7.51 -29.44
C SER A 70 31.82 -8.71 -30.28
N PHE A 71 32.68 -9.24 -31.16
CA PHE A 71 32.37 -10.41 -32.00
C PHE A 71 32.64 -11.73 -31.26
N LEU A 72 33.61 -11.75 -30.34
CA LEU A 72 33.88 -12.90 -29.47
C LEU A 72 32.75 -13.13 -28.46
N PHE A 73 32.06 -12.06 -28.01
CA PHE A 73 30.85 -12.15 -27.19
C PHE A 73 29.73 -12.99 -27.84
N LEU A 74 29.65 -13.02 -29.17
CA LEU A 74 28.67 -13.82 -29.91
C LEU A 74 29.02 -15.32 -29.97
N LYS A 75 30.28 -15.70 -29.72
CA LYS A 75 30.75 -17.09 -29.83
C LYS A 75 30.61 -17.88 -28.52
N GLU A 76 30.40 -17.20 -27.38
CA GLU A 76 30.23 -17.84 -26.06
C GLU A 76 28.77 -18.02 -25.62
N ILE A 77 27.79 -17.67 -26.46
CA ILE A 77 26.38 -17.84 -26.11
C ILE A 77 25.98 -19.32 -26.22
N LYS A 78 25.91 -19.99 -25.07
CA LYS A 78 25.52 -21.41 -24.95
C LYS A 78 24.00 -21.64 -24.83
N ASP A 79 23.18 -20.59 -24.75
CA ASP A 79 21.73 -20.73 -24.56
C ASP A 79 20.93 -19.83 -25.51
N PHE A 80 20.07 -20.43 -26.33
CA PHE A 80 19.37 -19.74 -27.43
C PHE A 80 18.29 -18.76 -26.93
N LYS A 81 17.87 -18.87 -25.65
CA LYS A 81 16.84 -18.02 -25.04
C LYS A 81 17.32 -16.60 -24.69
N ASP A 82 18.60 -16.42 -24.37
CA ASP A 82 19.16 -15.09 -24.09
C ASP A 82 19.46 -14.29 -25.37
N SER A 83 19.72 -14.98 -26.48
CA SER A 83 19.92 -14.37 -27.81
C SER A 83 18.67 -13.65 -28.33
N ALA A 84 17.47 -14.08 -27.94
CA ALA A 84 16.23 -13.52 -28.48
C ALA A 84 15.95 -12.08 -27.99
N ARG A 85 16.50 -11.67 -26.83
CA ARG A 85 16.35 -10.31 -26.30
C ARG A 85 17.40 -9.34 -26.83
N ALA A 86 18.63 -9.79 -27.07
CA ALA A 86 19.68 -8.95 -27.69
C ALA A 86 19.41 -8.69 -29.19
N LEU A 87 18.69 -9.58 -29.88
CA LEU A 87 18.33 -9.46 -31.30
C LEU A 87 17.04 -8.65 -31.56
N GLY A 88 16.51 -7.91 -30.57
CA GLY A 88 15.26 -7.15 -30.69
C GLY A 88 15.26 -6.04 -31.76
N ALA A 89 16.44 -5.59 -32.21
CA ALA A 89 16.59 -4.65 -33.33
C ALA A 89 16.77 -5.31 -34.71
N PHE A 90 16.87 -6.64 -34.79
CA PHE A 90 17.27 -7.38 -36.00
C PHE A 90 16.11 -7.95 -36.84
N LYS A 91 14.84 -7.73 -36.49
CA LYS A 91 13.69 -8.38 -37.15
C LYS A 91 13.07 -7.65 -38.37
N ALA A 92 13.74 -6.70 -39.01
CA ALA A 92 13.22 -6.10 -40.25
C ALA A 92 14.23 -5.96 -41.39
N LEU A 93 15.54 -5.92 -41.12
CA LEU A 93 16.53 -5.62 -42.16
C LEU A 93 16.91 -6.81 -43.06
N PRO A 94 17.07 -8.07 -42.55
CA PRO A 94 17.37 -9.20 -43.42
C PRO A 94 16.19 -9.58 -44.33
N LEU A 95 14.96 -9.35 -43.88
CA LEU A 95 13.75 -9.64 -44.64
C LEU A 95 13.50 -8.58 -45.73
N PHE A 96 13.78 -7.31 -45.45
CA PHE A 96 13.73 -6.23 -46.46
C PHE A 96 14.81 -6.39 -47.53
N LEU A 97 16.03 -6.79 -47.13
CA LEU A 97 17.12 -7.07 -48.07
C LEU A 97 16.85 -8.32 -48.91
N ALA A 98 16.24 -9.36 -48.35
CA ALA A 98 15.87 -10.57 -49.10
C ALA A 98 14.75 -10.31 -50.14
N ILE A 99 13.78 -9.44 -49.83
CA ILE A 99 12.70 -9.06 -50.77
C ILE A 99 13.22 -8.14 -51.88
N ALA A 100 14.19 -7.26 -51.57
CA ALA A 100 14.81 -6.37 -52.55
C ALA A 100 15.80 -7.08 -53.51
N LEU A 101 16.20 -8.32 -53.20
CA LEU A 101 17.19 -9.10 -53.97
C LEU A 101 16.57 -10.22 -54.84
N LEU A 102 15.24 -10.36 -54.88
CA LEU A 102 14.59 -11.32 -55.79
C LEU A 102 14.42 -10.71 -57.19
N PRO A 103 14.97 -11.33 -58.26
CA PRO A 103 14.86 -10.82 -59.62
C PRO A 103 13.41 -10.92 -60.13
N PRO A 104 12.98 -10.01 -61.05
CA PRO A 104 11.61 -9.96 -61.51
C PRO A 104 11.37 -11.07 -62.54
N PHE A 105 10.98 -12.25 -62.06
CA PHE A 105 10.40 -13.29 -62.90
C PHE A 105 8.96 -13.55 -62.46
N PHE A 106 8.08 -13.65 -63.44
CA PHE A 106 6.65 -13.95 -63.42
C PHE A 106 5.67 -12.77 -63.53
N SER A 107 5.02 -12.79 -64.69
CA SER A 107 4.03 -11.88 -65.24
C SER A 107 2.61 -12.32 -64.83
N LYS A 108 1.90 -11.44 -64.12
CA LYS A 108 0.44 -11.12 -64.14
C LYS A 108 -0.07 -10.78 -62.72
N PRO A 109 -0.90 -9.73 -62.56
CA PRO A 109 -1.25 -9.19 -61.25
C PRO A 109 -2.64 -9.66 -60.82
N THR A 110 -2.73 -10.73 -60.04
CA THR A 110 -3.93 -11.02 -59.24
C THR A 110 -3.56 -12.03 -58.16
N ILE A 111 -4.06 -11.80 -56.94
CA ILE A 111 -3.83 -12.55 -55.68
C ILE A 111 -2.69 -11.96 -54.83
N TRP A 112 -3.01 -10.90 -54.08
CA TRP A 112 -2.24 -10.41 -52.93
C TRP A 112 -3.10 -10.35 -51.65
N VAL A 113 -3.81 -11.43 -51.31
CA VAL A 113 -4.55 -11.48 -50.02
C VAL A 113 -4.41 -12.78 -49.22
N LEU A 114 -3.85 -13.87 -49.75
CA LEU A 114 -3.87 -15.15 -49.01
C LEU A 114 -2.53 -15.89 -49.05
N ALA A 115 -1.61 -15.54 -48.17
CA ALA A 115 -0.58 -16.45 -47.62
C ALA A 115 0.29 -15.73 -46.60
N GLY A 116 0.15 -16.05 -45.31
CA GLY A 116 1.03 -15.51 -44.28
C GLY A 116 0.55 -15.62 -42.84
N ILE A 117 -0.40 -16.52 -42.54
CA ILE A 117 -0.70 -16.93 -41.17
C ILE A 117 -0.09 -18.31 -40.98
N PRO A 118 1.00 -18.46 -40.22
CA PRO A 118 1.35 -19.75 -39.65
C PRO A 118 0.30 -20.06 -38.58
N LEU A 119 -0.58 -21.02 -38.89
CA LEU A 119 -1.34 -21.78 -37.91
C LEU A 119 -0.35 -22.56 -37.05
N PHE A 120 0.03 -21.99 -35.91
CA PHE A 120 0.52 -22.76 -34.77
C PHE A 120 -0.65 -22.95 -33.81
N PHE A 121 -1.28 -24.13 -33.91
CA PHE A 121 -2.02 -24.70 -32.79
C PHE A 121 -0.98 -25.07 -31.71
N VAL A 122 -0.74 -24.17 -30.77
CA VAL A 122 -0.19 -24.50 -29.46
C VAL A 122 -1.35 -24.39 -28.48
N LYS A 123 -1.67 -25.52 -27.87
CA LYS A 123 -2.66 -25.67 -26.82
C LYS A 123 -2.25 -24.76 -25.64
N GLY A 124 -3.23 -23.99 -25.16
CA GLY A 124 -3.22 -22.94 -24.15
C GLY A 124 -2.03 -22.78 -23.20
N ASP A 125 -1.61 -21.52 -23.03
CA ASP A 125 -1.16 -20.96 -21.76
C ASP A 125 -1.27 -19.43 -21.79
N SER A 126 -2.45 -18.92 -21.43
CA SER A 126 -2.74 -17.48 -21.36
C SER A 126 -2.13 -16.83 -20.12
N LEU A 127 -0.79 -16.82 -20.02
CA LEU A 127 -0.07 -16.07 -19.00
C LEU A 127 -0.06 -14.58 -19.38
N LEU A 128 -1.14 -13.87 -19.03
CA LEU A 128 -1.28 -12.43 -19.25
C LEU A 128 -0.57 -11.67 -18.13
N VAL A 129 0.78 -11.67 -18.17
CA VAL A 129 1.52 -10.46 -17.80
C VAL A 129 1.08 -9.41 -18.83
N LEU A 130 0.69 -8.20 -18.42
CA LEU A 130 0.39 -7.12 -19.37
C LEU A 130 1.64 -6.81 -20.22
N TRP A 131 1.80 -7.53 -21.33
CA TRP A 131 2.68 -7.19 -22.44
C TRP A 131 1.83 -6.41 -23.46
N GLU A 132 1.71 -5.12 -23.17
CA GLU A 132 1.27 -3.89 -23.87
C GLU A 132 0.71 -3.90 -25.33
N LYS A 133 0.80 -4.96 -26.15
CA LYS A 133 0.57 -4.85 -27.61
C LYS A 133 -0.75 -5.39 -28.17
N GLN A 134 -1.42 -6.37 -27.55
CA GLN A 134 -2.60 -7.00 -28.18
C GLN A 134 -3.94 -6.33 -27.84
N ILE A 135 -4.12 -5.81 -26.63
CA ILE A 135 -5.39 -5.17 -26.22
C ILE A 135 -5.57 -3.79 -26.91
N VAL A 136 -4.46 -3.09 -27.20
CA VAL A 136 -4.48 -1.69 -27.65
C VAL A 136 -4.83 -1.53 -29.14
N LYS A 137 -4.61 -2.55 -29.97
CA LYS A 137 -4.62 -2.37 -31.44
C LYS A 137 -6.02 -2.25 -32.05
N ASN A 138 -7.08 -2.69 -31.35
CA ASN A 138 -8.43 -2.77 -31.91
C ASN A 138 -9.47 -1.80 -31.31
N LEU A 139 -9.07 -0.93 -30.36
CA LEU A 139 -10.01 -0.01 -29.71
C LEU A 139 -9.85 1.41 -30.25
N LYS A 140 -10.81 1.86 -31.08
CA LYS A 140 -11.07 3.29 -31.27
C LYS A 140 -11.56 3.84 -29.92
N TRP A 141 -10.76 4.69 -29.27
CA TRP A 141 -10.94 5.03 -27.86
C TRP A 141 -11.89 6.20 -27.62
N ASP A 142 -13.11 5.94 -27.15
CA ASP A 142 -13.98 6.92 -26.46
C ASP A 142 -13.85 6.68 -24.96
N ARG A 143 -13.24 7.63 -24.24
CA ARG A 143 -12.78 7.48 -22.84
C ARG A 143 -13.85 6.92 -21.90
N LYS A 144 -15.09 7.42 -21.97
CA LYS A 144 -16.16 7.04 -21.02
C LYS A 144 -16.91 5.77 -21.42
N LYS A 145 -17.18 5.56 -22.71
CA LYS A 145 -17.92 4.37 -23.18
C LYS A 145 -17.07 3.11 -23.14
N ASN A 146 -15.76 3.23 -23.36
CA ASN A 146 -14.87 2.07 -23.40
C ASN A 146 -14.47 1.55 -22.01
N TYR A 147 -14.36 2.42 -20.99
CA TYR A 147 -14.08 1.98 -19.60
C TYR A 147 -15.14 1.00 -19.05
N ARG A 148 -16.43 1.35 -19.15
CA ARG A 148 -17.51 0.50 -18.60
C ARG A 148 -17.62 -0.85 -19.30
N SER A 149 -17.49 -0.82 -20.64
CA SER A 149 -17.47 -2.03 -21.46
C SER A 149 -16.26 -2.91 -21.11
N PHE A 150 -15.09 -2.29 -20.91
CA PHE A 150 -13.87 -2.98 -20.52
C PHE A 150 -14.01 -3.67 -19.16
N VAL A 151 -14.45 -2.97 -18.11
CA VAL A 151 -14.62 -3.56 -16.77
C VAL A 151 -15.60 -4.73 -16.80
N ARG A 152 -16.77 -4.55 -17.43
CA ARG A 152 -17.79 -5.62 -17.50
C ARG A 152 -17.34 -6.85 -18.30
N LYS A 153 -16.48 -6.65 -19.30
CA LYS A 153 -16.04 -7.72 -20.19
C LYS A 153 -14.78 -8.42 -19.69
N HIS A 154 -13.89 -7.72 -18.99
CA HIS A 154 -12.52 -8.18 -18.71
C HIS A 154 -12.13 -8.19 -17.24
N ILE A 155 -12.86 -7.49 -16.36
CA ILE A 155 -12.52 -7.40 -14.94
C ILE A 155 -13.54 -8.14 -14.07
N LEU A 156 -14.83 -7.92 -14.29
CA LEU A 156 -15.87 -8.60 -13.50
C LEU A 156 -15.89 -10.10 -13.81
N SER A 157 -15.94 -10.89 -12.74
CA SER A 157 -15.98 -12.35 -12.84
C SER A 157 -17.27 -12.82 -13.50
N SER A 158 -17.17 -13.85 -14.35
CA SER A 158 -18.33 -14.52 -14.93
C SER A 158 -19.09 -15.39 -13.91
N ASN A 159 -18.40 -15.76 -12.81
CA ASN A 159 -18.90 -16.60 -11.74
C ASN A 159 -19.60 -15.82 -10.62
N GLU A 160 -19.43 -14.51 -10.54
CA GLU A 160 -20.11 -13.68 -9.57
C GLU A 160 -21.55 -13.36 -10.03
N ILE A 161 -22.52 -13.56 -9.14
CA ILE A 161 -23.89 -13.10 -9.33
C ILE A 161 -24.02 -11.78 -8.59
N TYR A 162 -24.26 -10.68 -9.31
CA TYR A 162 -24.29 -9.35 -8.72
C TYR A 162 -25.34 -8.43 -9.35
N THR A 163 -25.75 -7.44 -8.55
CA THR A 163 -26.53 -6.29 -9.00
C THR A 163 -25.64 -5.05 -9.03
N PRO A 164 -25.46 -4.37 -10.18
CA PRO A 164 -24.71 -3.12 -10.23
C PRO A 164 -25.36 -2.06 -9.33
N LEU A 165 -24.58 -1.41 -8.47
CA LEU A 165 -25.06 -0.34 -7.59
C LEU A 165 -24.86 1.05 -8.21
N SER A 166 -23.94 1.19 -9.16
CA SER A 166 -23.73 2.44 -9.90
C SER A 166 -23.79 2.24 -11.41
N LYS A 167 -24.49 3.16 -12.08
CA LYS A 167 -24.51 3.25 -13.55
C LYS A 167 -23.18 3.78 -14.11
N THR A 168 -22.43 4.53 -13.30
CA THR A 168 -21.18 5.19 -13.70
C THR A 168 -19.93 4.41 -13.28
N CYS A 169 -19.99 3.75 -12.12
CA CYS A 169 -18.91 2.94 -11.55
C CYS A 169 -19.25 1.43 -11.64
N PRO A 170 -18.80 0.70 -12.67
CA PRO A 170 -19.16 -0.70 -12.90
C PRO A 170 -18.60 -1.68 -11.85
N LEU A 171 -17.56 -1.31 -11.11
CA LEU A 171 -17.00 -2.14 -10.05
C LEU A 171 -17.88 -2.14 -8.79
N TYR A 172 -18.56 -1.02 -8.51
CA TYR A 172 -19.42 -0.88 -7.34
C TYR A 172 -20.74 -1.64 -7.54
N ARG A 173 -20.88 -2.75 -6.80
CA ARG A 173 -21.94 -3.74 -7.00
C ARG A 173 -22.30 -4.44 -5.68
N GLN A 174 -23.52 -4.99 -5.63
CA GLN A 174 -23.98 -5.88 -4.59
C GLN A 174 -23.82 -7.32 -5.07
N THR A 175 -22.94 -8.08 -4.44
CA THR A 175 -22.79 -9.52 -4.67
C THR A 175 -23.95 -10.26 -3.99
N GLU A 176 -24.65 -11.07 -4.77
CA GLU A 176 -25.80 -11.89 -4.35
C GLU A 176 -25.43 -13.38 -4.19
N GLY A 177 -24.27 -13.77 -4.70
CA GLY A 177 -23.74 -15.13 -4.60
C GLY A 177 -22.76 -15.45 -5.73
N PHE A 178 -22.40 -16.73 -5.83
CA PHE A 178 -21.43 -17.23 -6.80
C PHE A 178 -21.93 -18.52 -7.46
N ARG A 179 -21.58 -18.70 -8.73
CA ARG A 179 -21.91 -19.87 -9.56
C ARG A 179 -20.65 -20.47 -10.18
N GLY A 180 -20.83 -21.53 -10.96
CA GLY A 180 -19.74 -22.23 -11.65
C GLY A 180 -19.12 -23.35 -10.82
N GLU A 181 -18.21 -24.08 -11.46
CA GLU A 181 -17.48 -25.23 -10.88
C GLU A 181 -16.65 -24.77 -9.67
N LYS A 182 -16.88 -25.40 -8.50
CA LYS A 182 -16.05 -25.19 -7.30
C LYS A 182 -14.74 -25.98 -7.44
N LEU A 183 -13.63 -25.33 -7.16
CA LEU A 183 -12.29 -25.92 -7.19
C LEU A 183 -11.81 -26.40 -5.81
N VAL A 184 -12.42 -25.90 -4.73
CA VAL A 184 -12.13 -26.32 -3.35
C VAL A 184 -13.39 -26.84 -2.66
N ASP A 185 -13.20 -27.72 -1.69
CA ASP A 185 -14.24 -28.16 -0.74
C ASP A 185 -13.69 -28.01 0.68
N ILE A 186 -14.14 -26.95 1.36
CA ILE A 186 -13.77 -26.59 2.73
C ILE A 186 -15.05 -26.40 3.54
N GLN A 187 -15.16 -27.10 4.67
CA GLN A 187 -16.30 -26.99 5.58
C GLN A 187 -16.27 -25.70 6.40
N THR A 188 -17.31 -24.87 6.26
CA THR A 188 -17.45 -23.58 6.96
C THR A 188 -18.56 -23.58 8.02
N GLU A 189 -19.22 -24.71 8.24
CA GLU A 189 -20.19 -24.88 9.32
C GLU A 189 -19.55 -24.61 10.69
N GLY A 190 -20.36 -24.02 11.59
CA GLY A 190 -19.89 -23.60 12.92
C GLY A 190 -19.14 -22.26 12.94
N LYS A 191 -18.98 -21.60 11.78
CA LYS A 191 -18.38 -20.25 11.65
C LYS A 191 -16.96 -20.17 12.23
N PRO A 192 -16.00 -20.87 11.59
CA PRO A 192 -14.62 -20.95 12.07
C PRO A 192 -13.96 -19.58 12.18
N HIS A 193 -12.97 -19.47 13.06
CA HIS A 193 -12.03 -18.36 13.06
C HIS A 193 -11.25 -18.34 11.75
N VAL A 194 -10.86 -17.15 11.31
CA VAL A 194 -10.10 -16.96 10.08
C VAL A 194 -8.81 -16.26 10.39
N ILE A 195 -7.70 -16.79 9.89
CA ILE A 195 -6.37 -16.17 10.01
C ILE A 195 -5.83 -15.97 8.61
N PHE A 196 -5.45 -14.74 8.27
CA PHE A 196 -4.67 -14.43 7.09
C PHE A 196 -3.25 -14.06 7.51
N LEU A 197 -2.30 -14.96 7.24
CA LEU A 197 -0.88 -14.78 7.51
C LEU A 197 -0.15 -14.28 6.26
N PHE A 198 0.35 -13.05 6.33
CA PHE A 198 1.27 -12.49 5.34
C PHE A 198 2.71 -12.81 5.75
N ILE A 199 3.43 -13.50 4.86
CA ILE A 199 4.86 -13.76 5.00
C ILE A 199 5.63 -12.72 4.20
N GLU A 200 6.43 -11.94 4.91
CA GLU A 200 7.22 -10.83 4.38
C GLU A 200 8.22 -11.32 3.34
N SER A 201 8.21 -10.68 2.17
CA SER A 201 9.16 -10.90 1.09
C SER A 201 9.24 -12.36 0.57
N LEU A 202 8.23 -13.21 0.79
CA LEU A 202 8.25 -14.62 0.38
C LEU A 202 8.01 -14.82 -1.12
N ARG A 203 9.01 -15.36 -1.83
CA ARG A 203 8.94 -15.68 -3.26
C ARG A 203 8.46 -17.10 -3.52
N ALA A 204 7.62 -17.28 -4.53
CA ALA A 204 7.16 -18.62 -4.93
C ALA A 204 8.33 -19.54 -5.32
N LYS A 205 9.39 -18.98 -5.94
CA LYS A 205 10.57 -19.76 -6.34
C LYS A 205 11.34 -20.39 -5.18
N ASP A 206 11.24 -19.84 -3.97
CA ASP A 206 11.92 -20.38 -2.78
C ASP A 206 11.02 -21.29 -1.94
N PHE A 207 9.73 -21.42 -2.28
CA PHE A 207 8.77 -22.19 -1.49
C PHE A 207 9.21 -23.65 -1.26
N HIS A 208 9.83 -24.27 -2.27
CA HIS A 208 10.36 -25.64 -2.19
C HIS A 208 11.47 -25.83 -1.14
N ARG A 209 12.04 -24.75 -0.61
CA ARG A 209 13.11 -24.76 0.41
C ARG A 209 12.58 -24.69 1.85
N LEU A 210 11.26 -24.59 2.03
CA LEU A 210 10.61 -24.30 3.30
C LEU A 210 9.92 -25.56 3.85
N PRO A 211 10.57 -26.37 4.71
CA PRO A 211 10.07 -27.69 5.08
C PRO A 211 8.70 -27.69 5.76
N HIS A 212 8.40 -26.70 6.62
CA HIS A 212 7.12 -26.66 7.35
C HIS A 212 5.97 -26.23 6.43
N LEU A 213 6.17 -25.21 5.60
CA LEU A 213 5.20 -24.80 4.58
C LEU A 213 4.98 -25.89 3.52
N ASN A 214 6.02 -26.62 3.10
CA ASN A 214 5.87 -27.77 2.20
C ASN A 214 5.09 -28.93 2.84
N ALA A 215 5.28 -29.17 4.14
CA ALA A 215 4.46 -30.15 4.86
C ALA A 215 3.00 -29.70 4.91
N LEU A 216 2.74 -28.43 5.23
CA LEU A 216 1.40 -27.85 5.28
C LEU A 216 0.72 -27.86 3.91
N ALA A 217 1.46 -27.60 2.83
CA ALA A 217 0.98 -27.61 1.46
C ALA A 217 0.33 -28.94 1.05
N LYS A 218 0.84 -30.07 1.56
CA LYS A 218 0.27 -31.41 1.29
C LYS A 218 -1.13 -31.60 1.88
N GLU A 219 -1.48 -30.82 2.90
CA GLU A 219 -2.78 -30.82 3.57
C GLU A 219 -3.65 -29.61 3.17
N SER A 220 -3.21 -28.83 2.17
CA SER A 220 -3.83 -27.55 1.80
C SER A 220 -4.35 -27.55 0.37
N TYR A 221 -5.18 -26.55 0.06
CA TYR A 221 -5.33 -26.10 -1.32
C TYR A 221 -4.23 -25.09 -1.63
N VAL A 222 -3.42 -25.37 -2.65
CA VAL A 222 -2.26 -24.54 -3.02
C VAL A 222 -2.49 -23.89 -4.37
N PHE A 223 -2.21 -22.59 -4.47
CA PHE A 223 -2.35 -21.81 -5.70
C PHE A 223 -0.96 -21.40 -6.21
N PRO A 224 -0.30 -22.25 -7.00
CA PRO A 224 1.07 -21.99 -7.46
C PRO A 224 1.17 -20.76 -8.39
N GLN A 225 0.07 -20.34 -9.02
CA GLN A 225 0.02 -19.20 -9.94
C GLN A 225 -0.55 -17.94 -9.29
N PHE A 226 -0.06 -17.60 -8.09
CA PHE A 226 -0.50 -16.43 -7.34
C PHE A 226 0.52 -15.30 -7.42
N TYR A 227 0.05 -14.06 -7.60
CA TYR A 227 0.92 -12.91 -7.81
C TYR A 227 0.53 -11.73 -6.93
N SER A 228 1.54 -11.14 -6.32
CA SER A 228 1.43 -9.92 -5.57
C SER A 228 0.95 -8.76 -6.42
N ASN A 229 -0.01 -8.01 -5.91
CA ASN A 229 -0.48 -6.82 -6.60
C ASN A 229 0.54 -5.66 -6.55
N SER A 230 1.51 -5.69 -5.63
CA SER A 230 2.50 -4.61 -5.47
C SER A 230 3.87 -5.12 -5.03
N VAL A 231 4.85 -4.22 -4.94
CA VAL A 231 6.18 -4.49 -4.37
C VAL A 231 6.35 -3.91 -2.96
N LEU A 232 5.25 -3.48 -2.34
CA LEU A 232 5.21 -2.85 -1.02
C LEU A 232 4.10 -3.47 -0.18
N THR A 233 4.44 -3.92 1.02
CA THR A 233 3.55 -4.61 1.97
C THR A 233 2.23 -3.90 2.22
N PHE A 234 2.24 -2.59 2.51
CA PHE A 234 1.01 -1.86 2.85
C PHE A 234 -0.01 -1.86 1.70
N ARG A 235 0.47 -1.92 0.44
CA ARG A 235 -0.40 -1.93 -0.74
C ARG A 235 -1.03 -3.29 -0.98
N THR A 236 -0.29 -4.37 -0.77
CA THR A 236 -0.78 -5.74 -0.95
C THR A 236 -1.76 -6.08 0.18
N PHE A 237 -1.42 -5.67 1.40
CA PHE A 237 -2.30 -5.70 2.55
C PHE A 237 -3.63 -4.97 2.29
N PHE A 238 -3.59 -3.71 1.83
CA PHE A 238 -4.79 -2.96 1.45
C PHE A 238 -5.57 -3.68 0.35
N THR A 239 -4.88 -4.16 -0.69
CA THR A 239 -5.53 -4.83 -1.82
C THR A 239 -6.23 -6.11 -1.39
N SER A 240 -5.68 -6.88 -0.44
CA SER A 240 -6.31 -8.06 0.13
C SER A 240 -7.63 -7.76 0.84
N LEU A 241 -7.65 -6.72 1.67
CA LEU A 241 -8.81 -6.43 2.53
C LEU A 241 -9.90 -5.64 1.82
N TYR A 242 -9.53 -4.75 0.91
CA TYR A 242 -10.46 -3.85 0.23
C TYR A 242 -10.70 -4.26 -1.24
N GLY A 243 -9.92 -5.20 -1.77
CA GLY A 243 -10.06 -5.70 -3.14
C GLY A 243 -9.61 -4.72 -4.23
N LEU A 244 -8.98 -3.62 -3.85
CA LEU A 244 -8.62 -2.53 -4.75
C LEU A 244 -7.11 -2.35 -4.86
N PRO A 245 -6.59 -2.04 -6.05
CA PRO A 245 -5.26 -1.47 -6.17
C PRO A 245 -5.18 -0.15 -5.39
N TYR A 246 -4.14 -0.01 -4.58
CA TYR A 246 -3.90 1.21 -3.83
C TYR A 246 -3.50 2.38 -4.76
N ASP A 247 -3.92 3.61 -4.43
CA ASP A 247 -3.71 4.81 -5.27
C ASP A 247 -2.23 4.92 -5.72
N LEU A 248 -2.04 5.10 -7.02
CA LEU A 248 -0.72 5.19 -7.63
C LEU A 248 0.01 6.50 -7.29
N ASN A 249 -0.73 7.54 -6.87
CA ASN A 249 -0.15 8.84 -6.52
C ASN A 249 0.41 8.90 -5.09
N ILE A 250 0.06 7.93 -4.24
CA ILE A 250 0.54 7.90 -2.86
C ILE A 250 1.79 7.03 -2.78
N ALA A 251 2.96 7.66 -2.77
CA ALA A 251 4.24 6.96 -2.82
C ALA A 251 4.55 6.18 -1.52
N SER A 252 4.01 6.60 -0.36
CA SER A 252 4.34 6.04 0.95
C SER A 252 3.13 5.92 1.88
N GLY A 253 2.89 4.70 2.37
CA GLY A 253 1.94 4.41 3.44
C GLY A 253 0.45 4.54 3.07
N LEU A 254 -0.39 4.06 3.98
CA LEU A 254 -1.84 4.17 3.92
C LEU A 254 -2.31 5.55 4.38
N ASP A 255 -3.19 6.16 3.59
CA ASP A 255 -3.81 7.45 3.88
C ASP A 255 -5.17 7.25 4.56
N GLU A 256 -5.25 7.65 5.83
CA GLU A 256 -6.46 7.59 6.66
C GLU A 256 -7.63 8.47 6.12
N LYS A 257 -7.41 9.27 5.07
CA LYS A 257 -8.44 10.10 4.43
C LYS A 257 -9.15 9.43 3.25
N LEU A 258 -8.73 8.22 2.85
CA LEU A 258 -9.23 7.55 1.63
C LEU A 258 -10.71 7.17 1.64
N GLY A 259 -11.34 6.97 2.81
CA GLY A 259 -12.77 6.68 2.93
C GLY A 259 -13.17 5.36 2.26
N VAL A 260 -12.76 4.22 2.82
CA VAL A 260 -12.94 2.89 2.19
C VAL A 260 -13.87 1.98 2.99
N TYR A 261 -14.40 0.97 2.31
CA TYR A 261 -15.12 -0.17 2.86
C TYR A 261 -14.55 -1.44 2.26
N GLY A 262 -14.61 -2.54 2.98
CA GLY A 262 -14.09 -3.79 2.43
C GLY A 262 -14.50 -4.99 3.25
N LEU A 263 -13.67 -6.02 3.15
CA LEU A 263 -13.80 -7.22 3.94
C LEU A 263 -13.91 -6.93 5.46
N PRO A 264 -13.18 -5.96 6.07
CA PRO A 264 -13.36 -5.64 7.49
C PRO A 264 -14.78 -5.24 7.88
N ASP A 265 -15.54 -4.59 6.99
CA ASP A 265 -16.93 -4.22 7.26
C ASP A 265 -17.88 -5.42 7.14
N ILE A 266 -17.64 -6.29 6.15
CA ILE A 266 -18.39 -7.54 6.01
C ILE A 266 -18.15 -8.43 7.22
N LEU A 267 -16.90 -8.58 7.65
CA LEU A 267 -16.53 -9.35 8.84
C LEU A 267 -17.27 -8.86 10.08
N LYS A 268 -17.33 -7.53 10.30
CA LYS A 268 -18.07 -6.93 11.43
C LYS A 268 -19.55 -7.25 11.35
N ARG A 269 -20.17 -7.11 10.17
CA ARG A 269 -21.59 -7.43 9.95
C ARG A 269 -21.87 -8.92 10.20
N GLU A 270 -20.95 -9.77 9.78
CA GLU A 270 -20.96 -11.20 10.07
C GLU A 270 -20.47 -11.50 11.49
N GLY A 271 -20.37 -10.53 12.41
CA GLY A 271 -20.08 -10.78 13.84
C GLY A 271 -18.69 -11.35 14.15
N TYR A 272 -17.70 -11.12 13.27
CA TYR A 272 -16.29 -11.39 13.58
C TYR A 272 -15.68 -10.20 14.33
N THR A 273 -14.91 -10.48 15.38
CA THR A 273 -13.94 -9.53 15.93
C THR A 273 -12.70 -9.50 15.02
N ARG A 274 -12.25 -8.30 14.66
CA ARG A 274 -11.25 -8.07 13.60
C ARG A 274 -9.94 -7.61 14.25
N ASN A 275 -8.98 -8.53 14.29
CA ASN A 275 -7.68 -8.36 14.92
C ASN A 275 -6.62 -8.20 13.83
N PHE A 276 -5.85 -7.13 13.92
CA PHE A 276 -4.73 -6.86 13.04
C PHE A 276 -3.47 -6.80 13.90
N ILE A 277 -2.55 -7.74 13.67
CA ILE A 277 -1.38 -7.91 14.54
C ILE A 277 -0.12 -7.89 13.69
N THR A 278 0.85 -7.07 14.09
CA THR A 278 2.13 -6.94 13.39
C THR A 278 3.30 -6.95 14.37
N GLY A 279 4.42 -7.52 13.93
CA GLY A 279 5.69 -7.40 14.64
C GLY A 279 6.29 -5.99 14.56
N ALA A 280 5.80 -5.13 13.65
CA ALA A 280 6.27 -3.76 13.46
C ALA A 280 5.62 -2.76 14.43
N THR A 281 5.98 -1.47 14.33
CA THR A 281 5.30 -0.41 15.07
C THR A 281 3.91 -0.12 14.49
N TRP A 282 2.97 0.30 15.32
CA TRP A 282 1.60 0.63 14.92
C TRP A 282 1.55 1.67 13.79
N ALA A 283 2.46 2.65 13.81
CA ALA A 283 2.53 3.70 12.79
C ALA A 283 3.18 3.25 11.46
N PHE A 284 3.74 2.04 11.39
CA PHE A 284 4.48 1.56 10.23
C PHE A 284 3.64 1.67 8.95
N ASN A 285 4.15 2.45 7.98
CA ASN A 285 3.47 2.74 6.71
C ASN A 285 1.99 3.19 6.87
N GLY A 286 1.63 3.84 7.98
CA GLY A 286 0.27 4.29 8.24
C GLY A 286 -0.76 3.16 8.42
N ILE A 287 -0.32 1.90 8.56
CA ILE A 287 -1.22 0.74 8.67
C ILE A 287 -2.10 0.84 9.91
N GLY A 288 -1.51 1.13 11.07
CA GLY A 288 -2.25 1.22 12.33
C GLY A 288 -3.29 2.34 12.37
N PRO A 289 -2.94 3.61 12.06
CA PRO A 289 -3.93 4.70 11.98
C PRO A 289 -5.06 4.37 11.01
N PHE A 290 -4.71 3.85 9.84
CA PHE A 290 -5.68 3.50 8.82
C PHE A 290 -6.66 2.41 9.28
N LEU A 291 -6.17 1.32 9.87
CA LEU A 291 -7.02 0.22 10.33
C LEU A 291 -7.87 0.60 11.53
N SER A 292 -7.34 1.42 12.43
CA SER A 292 -8.10 1.92 13.58
C SER A 292 -9.35 2.68 13.09
N LYS A 293 -9.23 3.38 11.95
CA LYS A 293 -10.36 4.06 11.32
C LYS A 293 -11.25 3.17 10.44
N TYR A 294 -10.68 2.25 9.67
CA TYR A 294 -11.40 1.51 8.61
C TYR A 294 -11.62 0.01 8.92
N GLY A 295 -11.65 -0.38 10.20
CA GLY A 295 -12.30 -1.63 10.61
C GLY A 295 -11.47 -2.61 11.41
N GLY A 296 -10.39 -2.18 12.08
CA GLY A 296 -9.81 -2.92 13.19
C GLY A 296 -10.62 -2.75 14.46
N ASP A 297 -10.98 -3.84 15.14
CA ASP A 297 -11.41 -3.79 16.54
C ASP A 297 -10.18 -3.73 17.46
N HIS A 298 -9.14 -4.48 17.08
CA HIS A 298 -7.86 -4.49 17.75
C HIS A 298 -6.74 -4.34 16.71
N VAL A 299 -5.90 -3.35 16.89
CA VAL A 299 -4.72 -3.09 16.06
C VAL A 299 -3.50 -3.16 16.97
N LEU A 300 -2.91 -4.34 17.04
CA LEU A 300 -1.90 -4.70 18.02
C LEU A 300 -0.52 -4.73 17.36
N ASP A 301 0.46 -4.15 18.03
CA ASP A 301 1.79 -3.91 17.46
C ASP A 301 2.91 -4.50 18.34
N ARG A 302 4.17 -4.20 17.97
CA ARG A 302 5.33 -4.64 18.73
C ARG A 302 5.29 -4.35 20.23
N ILE A 303 4.64 -3.27 20.66
CA ILE A 303 4.55 -2.90 22.06
C ILE A 303 3.61 -3.85 22.80
N ASP A 304 2.48 -4.22 22.20
CA ASP A 304 1.57 -5.21 22.77
C ASP A 304 2.26 -6.57 22.94
N LEU A 305 3.04 -6.98 21.94
CA LEU A 305 3.86 -8.19 22.00
C LEU A 305 4.91 -8.11 23.15
N ARG A 306 5.63 -6.98 23.28
CA ARG A 306 6.56 -6.75 24.41
C ARG A 306 5.87 -6.81 25.76
N ASN A 307 4.69 -6.22 25.87
CA ASN A 307 3.93 -6.22 27.14
C ASN A 307 3.47 -7.64 27.52
N HIS A 308 3.23 -8.52 26.54
CA HIS A 308 2.81 -9.89 26.79
C HIS A 308 3.97 -10.82 27.17
N PHE A 309 5.15 -10.68 26.54
CA PHE A 309 6.28 -11.60 26.76
C PHE A 309 7.43 -11.04 27.63
N GLY A 310 7.51 -9.72 27.82
CA GLY A 310 8.63 -9.09 28.50
C GLY A 310 9.84 -8.87 27.58
N GLU A 311 10.99 -9.44 27.93
CA GLU A 311 12.18 -9.38 27.08
C GLU A 311 12.01 -10.27 25.85
N ILE A 312 12.15 -9.69 24.66
CA ILE A 312 11.96 -10.38 23.38
C ILE A 312 13.06 -10.00 22.38
N ASP A 313 13.40 -10.94 21.50
CA ASP A 313 14.31 -10.69 20.39
C ASP A 313 13.62 -9.83 19.31
N GLU A 314 14.27 -8.74 18.91
CA GLU A 314 13.77 -7.82 17.90
C GLU A 314 14.86 -7.26 17.00
N SER A 315 14.46 -6.91 15.78
CA SER A 315 15.27 -6.17 14.81
C SER A 315 14.87 -4.69 14.78
N SER A 316 15.58 -3.89 13.98
CA SER A 316 15.18 -2.49 13.71
C SER A 316 13.78 -2.36 13.12
N TRP A 317 13.24 -3.43 12.52
CA TRP A 317 11.92 -3.42 11.89
C TRP A 317 10.81 -3.88 12.83
N GLY A 318 11.14 -4.59 13.91
CA GLY A 318 10.14 -5.15 14.79
C GLY A 318 10.54 -6.45 15.46
N VAL A 319 9.56 -7.00 16.17
CA VAL A 319 9.65 -8.23 16.96
C VAL A 319 9.72 -9.45 16.06
N ALA A 320 10.51 -10.45 16.45
CA ALA A 320 10.65 -11.68 15.68
C ALA A 320 9.32 -12.45 15.54
N ASP A 321 9.19 -13.20 14.44
CA ASP A 321 7.91 -13.80 14.01
C ASP A 321 7.38 -14.85 15.00
N GLU A 322 8.25 -15.48 15.79
CA GLU A 322 7.86 -16.43 16.84
C GLU A 322 6.90 -15.80 17.85
N TYR A 323 7.18 -14.58 18.31
CA TYR A 323 6.35 -13.88 19.28
C TYR A 323 5.04 -13.40 18.66
N LEU A 324 5.07 -12.95 17.40
CA LEU A 324 3.85 -12.56 16.68
C LEU A 324 2.87 -13.73 16.59
N MET A 325 3.36 -14.89 16.14
CA MET A 325 2.53 -16.06 15.95
C MET A 325 2.09 -16.66 17.28
N GLU A 326 2.96 -16.69 18.29
CA GLU A 326 2.61 -17.15 19.64
C GLU A 326 1.55 -16.24 20.29
N PHE A 327 1.71 -14.93 20.19
CA PHE A 327 0.74 -13.96 20.68
C PHE A 327 -0.63 -14.17 20.02
N ALA A 328 -0.65 -14.40 18.70
CA ALA A 328 -1.90 -14.65 17.98
C ALA A 328 -2.63 -15.92 18.49
N VAL A 329 -1.88 -16.99 18.81
CA VAL A 329 -2.48 -18.20 19.40
C VAL A 329 -3.03 -17.92 20.78
N ASP A 330 -2.25 -17.26 21.65
CA ASP A 330 -2.69 -16.93 23.01
C ASP A 330 -3.90 -16.00 23.02
N HIS A 331 -3.91 -15.00 22.12
CA HIS A 331 -5.02 -14.09 21.95
C HIS A 331 -6.28 -14.83 21.45
N LEU A 332 -6.14 -15.74 20.48
CA LEU A 332 -7.25 -16.55 19.99
C LEU A 332 -7.79 -17.48 21.09
N ASP A 333 -6.94 -18.16 21.85
CA ASP A 333 -7.37 -19.06 22.94
C ASP A 333 -8.22 -18.32 23.99
N LYS A 334 -7.84 -17.09 24.33
CA LYS A 334 -8.60 -16.21 25.24
C LYS A 334 -9.96 -15.77 24.69
N HIS A 335 -10.08 -15.61 23.37
CA HIS A 335 -11.27 -15.03 22.72
C HIS A 335 -12.06 -16.05 21.87
N ARG A 336 -11.78 -17.34 22.00
CA ARG A 336 -12.32 -18.45 21.18
C ARG A 336 -13.84 -18.60 21.19
N HIS A 337 -14.54 -17.92 22.10
CA HIS A 337 -16.00 -17.99 22.22
C HIS A 337 -16.78 -17.16 21.19
N THR A 338 -16.09 -16.27 20.46
CA THR A 338 -16.69 -15.49 19.36
C THR A 338 -15.84 -15.64 18.10
N PRO A 339 -16.44 -15.63 16.90
CA PRO A 339 -15.68 -15.71 15.65
C PRO A 339 -14.62 -14.62 15.57
N GLN A 340 -13.39 -15.01 15.24
CA GLN A 340 -12.25 -14.10 15.20
C GLN A 340 -11.69 -14.06 13.79
N PHE A 341 -11.38 -12.87 13.31
CA PHE A 341 -10.56 -12.66 12.12
C PHE A 341 -9.22 -12.12 12.57
N TYR A 342 -8.13 -12.71 12.10
CA TYR A 342 -6.77 -12.23 12.30
C TYR A 342 -6.14 -11.92 10.96
N SER A 343 -5.52 -10.76 10.83
CA SER A 343 -4.54 -10.48 9.79
C SER A 343 -3.19 -10.30 10.46
N LEU A 344 -2.27 -11.22 10.18
CA LEU A 344 -0.94 -11.29 10.80
C LEU A 344 0.10 -10.89 9.78
N LEU A 345 0.97 -9.95 10.12
CA LEU A 345 2.07 -9.49 9.27
C LEU A 345 3.42 -9.78 9.92
N THR A 346 4.15 -10.76 9.36
CA THR A 346 5.52 -11.09 9.77
C THR A 346 6.50 -9.98 9.42
N ILE A 347 7.68 -9.97 10.03
CA ILE A 347 8.71 -8.95 9.77
C ILE A 347 10.14 -9.51 9.74
N SER A 348 10.37 -10.74 10.20
CA SER A 348 11.73 -11.28 10.40
C SER A 348 12.49 -11.51 9.10
N SER A 349 11.77 -11.82 8.02
CA SER A 349 12.31 -11.95 6.67
C SER A 349 12.42 -10.63 5.94
N HIS A 350 12.52 -9.49 6.62
CA HIS A 350 12.79 -8.17 6.04
C HIS A 350 14.30 -7.85 6.00
N HIS A 351 14.73 -7.03 5.03
CA HIS A 351 16.13 -6.61 4.93
C HIS A 351 16.55 -5.87 6.21
N PRO A 352 17.76 -6.04 6.76
CA PRO A 352 18.96 -6.62 6.15
C PRO A 352 19.11 -8.15 6.28
N TRP A 353 18.02 -8.88 6.55
CA TRP A 353 17.99 -10.35 6.59
C TRP A 353 18.79 -10.92 7.77
N ASN A 354 18.43 -10.51 8.98
CA ASN A 354 19.02 -11.02 10.22
C ASN A 354 18.04 -11.96 10.92
N VAL A 355 18.54 -13.09 11.41
CA VAL A 355 17.80 -13.98 12.31
C VAL A 355 18.11 -13.65 13.77
N PRO A 356 17.22 -13.98 14.73
CA PRO A 356 17.53 -13.90 16.16
C PRO A 356 18.79 -14.68 16.51
N LYS A 357 19.55 -14.21 17.50
CA LYS A 357 20.82 -14.86 17.93
C LYS A 357 20.62 -16.26 18.48
N SER A 358 19.44 -16.51 19.06
CA SER A 358 19.00 -17.79 19.58
C SER A 358 18.78 -18.83 18.48
N TYR A 359 18.57 -18.40 17.23
CA TYR A 359 18.25 -19.28 16.13
C TYR A 359 19.47 -20.05 15.61
N LYS A 360 19.36 -21.38 15.54
CA LYS A 360 20.40 -22.31 15.07
C LYS A 360 19.95 -23.12 13.86
N GLY A 361 19.34 -22.46 12.88
CA GLY A 361 18.91 -23.07 11.62
C GLY A 361 20.05 -23.44 10.67
N PRO A 362 19.72 -24.03 9.51
CA PRO A 362 20.71 -24.35 8.49
C PRO A 362 21.43 -23.09 7.98
N SER A 363 22.69 -23.28 7.60
CA SER A 363 23.44 -22.32 6.81
C SER A 363 23.08 -22.50 5.32
N PHE A 364 23.11 -21.40 4.57
CA PHE A 364 22.93 -21.40 3.11
C PHE A 364 24.17 -20.80 2.44
N GLU A 365 25.35 -20.95 3.04
CA GLU A 365 26.61 -20.33 2.58
C GLU A 365 27.06 -20.83 1.20
N GLU A 366 26.63 -22.02 0.79
CA GLU A 366 26.87 -22.59 -0.54
C GLU A 366 26.14 -21.85 -1.68
N GLU A 367 25.12 -21.05 -1.36
CA GLU A 367 24.36 -20.28 -2.35
C GLU A 367 25.19 -19.09 -2.87
N LYS A 368 25.15 -18.86 -4.19
CA LYS A 368 25.92 -17.78 -4.82
C LYS A 368 25.37 -16.41 -4.43
N GLY A 369 26.01 -15.77 -3.47
CA GLY A 369 25.79 -14.37 -3.08
C GLY A 369 25.33 -14.23 -1.63
N GLU A 370 26.07 -13.43 -0.85
CA GLU A 370 25.85 -13.25 0.59
C GLU A 370 24.40 -12.82 0.93
N TYR A 371 23.80 -11.93 0.12
CA TYR A 371 22.43 -11.47 0.32
C TYR A 371 21.39 -12.58 0.14
N LEU A 372 21.56 -13.48 -0.84
CA LEU A 372 20.65 -14.59 -1.06
C LEU A 372 20.73 -15.59 0.11
N SER A 373 21.94 -15.91 0.55
CA SER A 373 22.18 -16.80 1.68
C SER A 373 21.48 -16.31 2.96
N LYS A 374 21.70 -15.04 3.34
CA LYS A 374 21.06 -14.44 4.52
C LYS A 374 19.54 -14.36 4.41
N TYR A 375 19.03 -13.99 3.23
CA TYR A 375 17.59 -13.99 2.95
C TYR A 375 16.96 -15.38 3.16
N LEU A 376 17.57 -16.43 2.60
CA LEU A 376 17.09 -17.80 2.77
C LEU A 376 17.13 -18.25 4.24
N GLN A 377 18.14 -17.83 4.99
CA GLN A 377 18.22 -18.09 6.42
C GLN A 377 17.05 -17.46 7.18
N THR A 378 16.70 -16.20 6.87
CA THR A 378 15.53 -15.55 7.48
C THR A 378 14.20 -16.19 7.07
N LEU A 379 14.05 -16.60 5.80
CA LEU A 379 12.85 -17.33 5.37
C LEU A 379 12.71 -18.67 6.09
N HIS A 380 13.81 -19.40 6.27
CA HIS A 380 13.79 -20.67 6.99
C HIS A 380 13.46 -20.47 8.49
N TYR A 381 13.90 -19.36 9.10
CA TYR A 381 13.47 -18.97 10.44
C TYR A 381 11.95 -18.73 10.50
N THR A 382 11.40 -17.92 9.60
CA THR A 382 9.95 -17.67 9.54
C THR A 382 9.16 -18.97 9.27
N ASP A 383 9.64 -19.86 8.40
CA ASP A 383 9.05 -21.19 8.17
C ASP A 383 9.05 -22.06 9.44
N THR A 384 10.14 -22.02 10.22
CA THR A 384 10.20 -22.69 11.53
C THR A 384 9.12 -22.15 12.48
N CYS A 385 8.92 -20.82 12.50
CA CYS A 385 7.86 -20.17 13.28
C CYS A 385 6.47 -20.62 12.84
N VAL A 386 6.22 -20.78 11.52
CA VAL A 386 4.96 -21.33 10.99
C VAL A 386 4.73 -22.76 11.50
N GLY A 387 5.77 -23.60 11.50
CA GLY A 387 5.68 -24.96 12.06
C GLY A 387 5.27 -24.97 13.54
N ILE A 388 5.87 -24.09 14.34
CA ILE A 388 5.55 -23.92 15.77
C ILE A 388 4.13 -23.39 15.95
N PHE A 389 3.72 -22.40 15.14
CA PHE A 389 2.38 -21.82 15.16
C PHE A 389 1.29 -22.87 14.95
N ILE A 390 1.42 -23.71 13.91
CA ILE A 390 0.48 -24.81 13.65
C ILE A 390 0.48 -25.82 14.81
N SER A 391 1.65 -26.12 15.38
CA SER A 391 1.77 -27.05 16.50
C SER A 391 1.06 -26.53 17.76
N LYS A 392 1.22 -25.24 18.08
CA LYS A 392 0.53 -24.59 19.22
C LYS A 392 -0.99 -24.53 19.01
N LEU A 393 -1.47 -24.25 17.78
CA LEU A 393 -2.91 -24.33 17.48
C LEU A 393 -3.48 -25.74 17.72
N LYS A 394 -2.72 -26.79 17.37
CA LYS A 394 -3.12 -28.19 17.64
C LYS A 394 -3.10 -28.50 19.14
N GLU A 395 -2.05 -28.09 19.85
CA GLU A 395 -1.91 -28.27 21.30
C GLU A 395 -3.07 -27.64 22.09
N LYS A 396 -3.44 -26.41 21.72
CA LYS A 396 -4.56 -25.65 22.31
C LYS A 396 -5.95 -26.12 21.84
N LYS A 397 -6.01 -27.14 20.98
CA LYS A 397 -7.25 -27.65 20.36
C LYS A 397 -8.03 -26.53 19.66
N LEU A 398 -7.32 -25.68 18.92
CA LEU A 398 -7.88 -24.59 18.11
C LEU A 398 -7.80 -24.89 16.60
N SER A 399 -6.90 -25.78 16.17
CA SER A 399 -6.62 -26.02 14.73
C SER A 399 -7.87 -26.34 13.91
N LYS A 400 -8.80 -27.15 14.45
CA LYS A 400 -10.06 -27.52 13.79
C LYS A 400 -11.08 -26.39 13.72
N ASP A 401 -10.90 -25.31 14.47
CA ASP A 401 -11.78 -24.15 14.50
C ASP A 401 -11.25 -23.01 13.62
N VAL A 402 -10.12 -23.21 12.92
CA VAL A 402 -9.43 -22.18 12.14
C VAL A 402 -9.40 -22.54 10.65
N ILE A 403 -9.68 -21.55 9.80
CA ILE A 403 -9.27 -21.53 8.40
C ILE A 403 -8.09 -20.57 8.27
N LEU A 404 -6.95 -21.08 7.82
CA LEU A 404 -5.70 -20.34 7.68
C LEU A 404 -5.40 -20.10 6.19
N PHE A 405 -5.34 -18.82 5.82
CA PHE A 405 -4.83 -18.35 4.55
C PHE A 405 -3.38 -17.91 4.74
N ILE A 406 -2.47 -18.36 3.88
CA ILE A 406 -1.07 -17.93 3.91
C ILE A 406 -0.69 -17.39 2.53
N ALA A 407 -0.12 -16.19 2.48
CA ALA A 407 0.42 -15.60 1.26
C ALA A 407 1.77 -14.95 1.52
N GLY A 408 2.65 -14.95 0.52
CA GLY A 408 3.69 -13.91 0.49
C GLY A 408 3.04 -12.54 0.24
N ASP A 409 3.51 -11.48 0.90
CA ASP A 409 3.01 -10.13 0.66
C ASP A 409 3.52 -9.58 -0.68
N HIS A 410 4.82 -9.69 -0.92
CA HIS A 410 5.51 -9.49 -2.19
C HIS A 410 6.79 -10.34 -2.20
N GLY A 411 7.49 -10.35 -3.33
CA GLY A 411 8.81 -10.98 -3.41
C GLY A 411 9.94 -9.96 -3.43
N VAL A 412 11.17 -10.45 -3.59
CA VAL A 412 12.38 -9.62 -3.65
C VAL A 412 13.35 -10.07 -4.75
N TYR A 413 13.82 -9.14 -5.56
CA TYR A 413 14.85 -9.41 -6.54
C TYR A 413 16.25 -9.27 -5.91
N LEU A 414 17.01 -10.37 -5.87
CA LEU A 414 18.31 -10.45 -5.18
C LEU A 414 19.52 -10.58 -6.13
N GLU A 415 19.31 -10.65 -7.44
CA GLU A 415 20.35 -10.85 -8.45
C GLU A 415 20.67 -9.55 -9.20
N GLY A 416 21.68 -8.80 -8.79
CA GLY A 416 22.12 -7.59 -9.49
C GLY A 416 21.65 -6.27 -8.87
N PHE A 417 22.54 -5.29 -8.90
CA PHE A 417 22.48 -4.02 -8.17
C PHE A 417 21.52 -3.00 -8.80
N ASP A 418 20.28 -3.37 -9.10
CA ASP A 418 19.29 -2.41 -9.60
C ASP A 418 17.92 -2.54 -8.90
N TYR A 419 17.88 -2.14 -7.63
CA TYR A 419 16.65 -1.83 -6.88
C TYR A 419 15.67 -0.94 -7.68
N LYS A 420 16.15 -0.16 -8.68
CA LYS A 420 15.32 0.75 -9.47
C LYS A 420 14.61 0.07 -10.65
N ARG A 421 14.72 -1.26 -10.80
CA ARG A 421 14.03 -2.03 -11.85
C ARG A 421 13.15 -3.14 -11.28
N GLY A 422 12.26 -2.83 -10.33
CA GLY A 422 11.30 -3.79 -9.76
C GLY A 422 10.18 -4.27 -10.72
N ARG A 423 10.58 -4.71 -11.93
CA ARG A 423 9.75 -5.37 -12.94
C ARG A 423 10.07 -6.86 -13.08
N HIS A 424 10.91 -7.40 -12.19
CA HIS A 424 11.22 -8.83 -12.17
C HIS A 424 10.03 -9.62 -11.63
N LEU A 425 9.75 -10.76 -12.27
CA LEU A 425 8.68 -11.68 -11.87
C LEU A 425 8.82 -12.09 -10.40
N ASP A 426 10.05 -12.24 -9.93
CA ASP A 426 10.40 -12.57 -8.54
C ASP A 426 9.88 -11.57 -7.51
N ASN A 427 9.56 -10.33 -7.87
CA ASN A 427 8.96 -9.36 -6.95
C ASN A 427 7.45 -9.59 -6.78
N PHE A 428 6.82 -10.32 -7.70
CA PHE A 428 5.38 -10.49 -7.75
C PHE A 428 4.95 -11.94 -7.55
N HIS A 429 5.68 -12.93 -8.05
CA HIS A 429 5.27 -14.33 -7.93
C HIS A 429 5.50 -14.82 -6.49
N VAL A 430 4.39 -14.99 -5.75
CA VAL A 430 4.37 -15.37 -4.33
C VAL A 430 3.44 -16.56 -4.13
N PRO A 431 3.67 -17.44 -3.14
CA PRO A 431 2.78 -18.56 -2.89
C PRO A 431 1.48 -18.09 -2.24
N PHE A 432 0.39 -18.82 -2.46
CA PHE A 432 -0.85 -18.70 -1.71
C PHE A 432 -1.41 -20.09 -1.39
N LEU A 433 -1.84 -20.31 -0.16
CA LEU A 433 -2.42 -21.58 0.28
C LEU A 433 -3.57 -21.36 1.26
N ILE A 434 -4.50 -22.31 1.26
CA ILE A 434 -5.63 -22.38 2.20
C ILE A 434 -5.52 -23.70 2.96
N TYR A 435 -5.28 -23.60 4.26
CA TYR A 435 -5.21 -24.71 5.20
C TYR A 435 -6.41 -24.68 6.15
N ALA A 436 -7.02 -25.83 6.40
CA ALA A 436 -8.07 -25.96 7.40
C ALA A 436 -8.13 -27.40 7.95
N ASP A 437 -7.59 -27.60 9.14
CA ASP A 437 -7.40 -28.92 9.78
C ASP A 437 -8.74 -29.66 9.93
N GLY A 438 -8.85 -30.82 9.28
CA GLY A 438 -10.06 -31.64 9.28
C GLY A 438 -11.26 -31.05 8.53
N ARG A 439 -11.11 -29.90 7.86
CA ARG A 439 -12.17 -29.24 7.08
C ARG A 439 -11.98 -29.34 5.57
N ILE A 440 -10.77 -29.65 5.11
CA ILE A 440 -10.45 -29.91 3.70
C ILE A 440 -10.68 -31.39 3.38
N LYS A 441 -11.45 -31.70 2.33
CA LYS A 441 -11.65 -33.10 1.90
C LYS A 441 -10.56 -33.61 0.97
N ASN A 442 -10.19 -32.80 -0.02
CA ASN A 442 -9.28 -33.20 -1.09
C ASN A 442 -8.22 -32.12 -1.29
N PRO A 443 -7.12 -32.12 -0.50
CA PRO A 443 -6.00 -31.21 -0.73
C PRO A 443 -5.47 -31.36 -2.17
N SER A 444 -5.20 -30.24 -2.83
CA SER A 444 -4.72 -30.24 -4.21
C SER A 444 -4.10 -28.91 -4.61
N GLU A 445 -3.27 -28.95 -5.65
CA GLU A 445 -2.84 -27.74 -6.35
C GLU A 445 -3.94 -27.24 -7.31
N ILE A 446 -4.11 -25.92 -7.37
CA ILE A 446 -5.12 -25.24 -8.18
C ILE A 446 -4.40 -24.24 -9.09
N GLU A 447 -4.35 -24.55 -10.38
CA GLU A 447 -3.68 -23.76 -11.42
C GLU A 447 -4.35 -22.41 -11.76
N THR A 448 -5.40 -22.04 -11.03
CA THR A 448 -6.08 -20.76 -11.20
C THR A 448 -5.12 -19.62 -10.89
N ARG A 449 -4.93 -18.73 -11.87
CA ARG A 449 -4.15 -17.50 -11.68
C ARG A 449 -4.87 -16.52 -10.76
N GLY A 450 -4.18 -16.10 -9.70
CA GLY A 450 -4.73 -15.25 -8.64
C GLY A 450 -3.79 -14.17 -8.14
N SER A 451 -4.30 -13.31 -7.25
CA SER A 451 -3.60 -12.20 -6.60
C SER A 451 -4.28 -11.79 -5.28
N HIS A 452 -3.65 -10.91 -4.51
CA HIS A 452 -4.22 -10.41 -3.25
C HIS A 452 -5.64 -9.84 -3.40
N ALA A 453 -5.95 -9.18 -4.53
CA ALA A 453 -7.28 -8.64 -4.82
C ALA A 453 -8.40 -9.70 -4.83
N ASP A 454 -8.04 -10.96 -5.07
CA ASP A 454 -8.95 -12.09 -5.14
C ASP A 454 -9.35 -12.62 -3.75
N PHE A 455 -8.66 -12.20 -2.68
CA PHE A 455 -8.96 -12.66 -1.31
C PHE A 455 -10.36 -12.27 -0.87
N TYR A 456 -10.74 -11.00 -1.01
CA TYR A 456 -12.06 -10.51 -0.62
C TYR A 456 -13.22 -11.28 -1.30
N PRO A 457 -13.31 -11.41 -2.65
CA PRO A 457 -14.34 -12.25 -3.28
C PRO A 457 -14.27 -13.72 -2.88
N THR A 458 -13.06 -14.27 -2.70
CA THR A 458 -12.89 -15.66 -2.26
C THR A 458 -13.50 -15.89 -0.88
N PHE A 459 -13.33 -14.95 0.04
CA PHE A 459 -13.95 -15.01 1.36
C PHE A 459 -15.49 -15.01 1.25
N LEU A 460 -16.06 -14.10 0.45
CA LEU A 460 -17.51 -14.06 0.25
C LEU A 460 -18.05 -15.38 -0.31
N ASP A 461 -17.39 -15.96 -1.32
CA ASP A 461 -17.83 -17.22 -1.91
C ASP A 461 -17.68 -18.41 -0.95
N LEU A 462 -16.56 -18.49 -0.24
CA LEU A 462 -16.26 -19.57 0.69
C LEU A 462 -17.30 -19.68 1.81
N PHE A 463 -17.72 -18.52 2.35
CA PHE A 463 -18.72 -18.44 3.42
C PHE A 463 -20.15 -18.22 2.89
N ASN A 464 -20.36 -18.26 1.57
CA ASN A 464 -21.65 -18.00 0.92
C ASN A 464 -22.32 -16.69 1.37
N LEU A 465 -21.52 -15.63 1.48
CA LEU A 465 -21.93 -14.31 1.96
C LEU A 465 -22.32 -13.41 0.80
N LYS A 466 -23.32 -12.58 1.06
CA LYS A 466 -23.72 -11.46 0.19
C LYS A 466 -23.10 -10.18 0.68
N GLY A 467 -22.74 -9.26 -0.17
CA GLY A 467 -22.06 -8.05 0.30
C GLY A 467 -21.82 -7.03 -0.78
N ILE A 468 -21.49 -5.82 -0.35
CA ILE A 468 -21.10 -4.78 -1.28
C ILE A 468 -19.65 -4.99 -1.64
N GLN A 469 -19.37 -5.00 -2.94
CA GLN A 469 -18.05 -5.24 -3.47
C GLN A 469 -17.70 -4.15 -4.48
N HIS A 470 -16.42 -3.79 -4.48
CA HIS A 470 -15.78 -2.98 -5.52
C HIS A 470 -14.45 -3.60 -5.95
N SER A 471 -14.17 -4.82 -5.48
CA SER A 471 -12.96 -5.55 -5.81
C SER A 471 -12.80 -5.71 -7.32
N VAL A 472 -11.56 -5.57 -7.77
CA VAL A 472 -11.12 -5.94 -9.11
C VAL A 472 -10.76 -7.42 -9.22
N GLY A 473 -10.74 -8.14 -8.09
CA GLY A 473 -10.51 -9.57 -8.03
C GLY A 473 -11.77 -10.41 -8.20
N LYS A 474 -11.58 -11.73 -8.21
CA LYS A 474 -12.56 -12.79 -8.41
C LYS A 474 -12.39 -13.90 -7.37
N SER A 475 -13.38 -14.75 -7.22
CA SER A 475 -13.26 -15.90 -6.31
C SER A 475 -12.25 -16.91 -6.87
N LEU A 476 -11.21 -17.25 -6.10
CA LEU A 476 -10.21 -18.27 -6.44
C LEU A 476 -10.75 -19.70 -6.33
N ILE A 477 -11.86 -19.87 -5.61
CA ILE A 477 -12.46 -21.18 -5.39
C ILE A 477 -13.44 -21.58 -6.50
N ARG A 478 -13.53 -20.77 -7.55
CA ARG A 478 -14.29 -21.07 -8.78
C ARG A 478 -13.37 -21.11 -9.98
N LYS A 479 -13.72 -21.97 -10.92
CA LYS A 479 -13.05 -22.01 -12.22
C LYS A 479 -13.42 -20.79 -13.06
N GLU A 480 -12.47 -19.88 -13.27
CA GLU A 480 -12.65 -18.73 -14.16
C GLU A 480 -12.11 -19.06 -15.56
N GLU A 481 -12.90 -18.77 -16.60
CA GLU A 481 -12.48 -19.04 -17.99
C GLU A 481 -11.31 -18.14 -18.43
N ASN A 482 -11.31 -16.88 -17.98
CA ASN A 482 -10.32 -15.87 -18.37
C ASN A 482 -9.74 -15.19 -17.13
N PRO A 483 -8.90 -15.89 -16.35
CA PRO A 483 -8.35 -15.31 -15.14
C PRO A 483 -7.37 -14.16 -15.47
N PHE A 484 -7.65 -12.98 -14.95
CA PHE A 484 -6.76 -11.81 -14.98
C PHE A 484 -6.10 -11.58 -13.61
N VAL A 485 -4.91 -10.98 -13.62
CA VAL A 485 -4.10 -10.61 -12.46
C VAL A 485 -3.50 -9.22 -12.71
N PHE A 486 -3.52 -8.37 -11.69
CA PHE A 486 -2.96 -7.02 -11.74
C PHE A 486 -1.72 -6.91 -10.86
N CYS A 487 -0.63 -6.33 -11.36
CA CYS A 487 0.59 -6.09 -10.58
C CYS A 487 1.12 -4.68 -10.90
N HIS A 488 1.60 -3.95 -9.89
CA HIS A 488 2.11 -2.60 -10.10
C HIS A 488 3.36 -2.29 -9.27
N ASN A 489 4.23 -1.41 -9.78
CA ASN A 489 5.41 -0.92 -9.07
C ASN A 489 5.48 0.63 -9.15
N PRO A 490 5.28 1.35 -8.03
CA PRO A 490 5.27 2.81 -8.03
C PRO A 490 6.66 3.43 -8.27
N SER A 491 7.76 2.77 -7.89
CA SER A 491 9.14 3.26 -8.08
C SER A 491 9.56 3.37 -9.54
N SER A 492 8.78 2.78 -10.46
CA SER A 492 8.99 2.91 -11.91
C SER A 492 8.44 4.22 -12.50
N PHE A 493 7.61 4.96 -11.75
CA PHE A 493 6.95 6.19 -12.21
C PHE A 493 7.77 7.47 -11.90
N GLU A 494 8.73 7.44 -10.97
CA GLU A 494 9.44 8.64 -10.49
C GLU A 494 10.52 9.21 -11.46
N LYS A 495 10.75 8.64 -12.64
CA LYS A 495 11.75 9.20 -13.58
C LYS A 495 11.25 9.24 -15.02
N GLY A 496 11.08 10.46 -15.52
CA GLY A 496 10.78 10.80 -16.91
C GLY A 496 11.78 10.21 -17.92
N MET A 497 11.56 8.96 -18.31
CA MET A 497 12.06 8.39 -19.56
C MET A 497 10.85 8.13 -20.45
N GLY A 498 10.74 8.94 -21.50
CA GLY A 498 9.63 8.86 -22.45
C GLY A 498 9.42 7.44 -22.98
N MET A 499 8.27 6.85 -22.65
CA MET A 499 7.72 5.70 -23.37
C MET A 499 6.53 6.20 -24.17
N GLY A 500 6.81 6.66 -25.38
CA GLY A 500 5.75 6.91 -26.36
C GLY A 500 4.96 5.63 -26.61
N ARG A 501 3.64 5.72 -26.46
CA ARG A 501 2.58 4.77 -26.88
C ARG A 501 2.04 3.75 -25.85
N SER A 502 2.42 3.78 -24.56
CA SER A 502 1.76 2.97 -23.50
C SER A 502 0.69 3.74 -22.67
N GLU A 503 0.47 5.02 -22.97
CA GLU A 503 -0.49 5.89 -22.24
C GLU A 503 -1.88 5.27 -22.09
N LYS A 504 -2.42 4.61 -23.13
CA LYS A 504 -3.83 4.15 -23.12
C LYS A 504 -4.21 3.11 -22.07
N VAL A 505 -3.29 2.22 -21.64
CA VAL A 505 -3.62 1.18 -20.64
C VAL A 505 -3.48 1.75 -19.24
N VAL A 506 -2.40 2.52 -19.00
CA VAL A 506 -2.19 3.27 -17.77
C VAL A 506 -3.35 4.26 -17.56
N ASP A 507 -3.78 4.97 -18.59
CA ASP A 507 -4.94 5.86 -18.56
C ASP A 507 -6.22 5.11 -18.15
N ILE A 508 -6.43 3.85 -18.58
CA ILE A 508 -7.61 3.06 -18.18
C ILE A 508 -7.54 2.64 -16.73
N PHE A 509 -6.36 2.24 -16.25
CA PHE A 509 -6.16 1.83 -14.86
C PHE A 509 -6.21 3.02 -13.91
N GLU A 510 -5.54 4.12 -14.25
CA GLU A 510 -5.67 5.39 -13.57
C GLU A 510 -7.10 5.90 -13.65
N GLU A 511 -7.80 5.81 -14.79
CA GLU A 511 -9.21 6.16 -14.86
C GLU A 511 -10.09 5.21 -14.02
N MET A 512 -9.75 3.92 -13.87
CA MET A 512 -10.48 2.97 -13.03
C MET A 512 -10.29 3.26 -11.55
N ILE A 513 -9.04 3.42 -11.13
CA ILE A 513 -8.59 3.78 -9.78
C ILE A 513 -9.16 5.17 -9.44
N HIS A 514 -8.89 6.18 -10.25
CA HIS A 514 -9.46 7.51 -10.07
C HIS A 514 -10.98 7.54 -10.26
N SER A 515 -11.62 6.69 -11.05
CA SER A 515 -13.09 6.62 -11.09
C SER A 515 -13.60 6.16 -9.73
N LEU A 516 -13.00 5.14 -9.14
CA LEU A 516 -13.34 4.66 -7.81
C LEU A 516 -13.01 5.67 -6.69
N TYR A 517 -11.92 6.42 -6.79
CA TYR A 517 -11.56 7.42 -5.78
C TYR A 517 -12.23 8.81 -6.01
N ARG A 518 -12.49 9.22 -7.27
CA ARG A 518 -13.22 10.47 -7.62
C ARG A 518 -14.70 10.33 -7.37
N HIS A 519 -15.27 9.17 -7.68
CA HIS A 519 -16.59 8.82 -7.22
C HIS A 519 -16.43 8.31 -5.79
N LYS A 520 -16.49 9.20 -4.80
CA LYS A 520 -16.32 8.99 -3.33
C LYS A 520 -17.24 7.89 -2.74
N HIS A 521 -17.28 6.69 -3.33
CA HIS A 521 -18.22 5.58 -3.13
C HIS A 521 -17.48 4.28 -2.82
N LEU A 522 -16.22 4.34 -2.36
CA LEU A 522 -15.52 3.15 -1.86
C LEU A 522 -15.94 2.77 -0.46
N THR A 523 -16.64 3.65 0.26
CA THR A 523 -17.65 3.25 1.23
C THR A 523 -18.93 3.00 0.44
N PRO A 524 -19.62 1.86 0.58
CA PRO A 524 -20.98 1.82 0.14
C PRO A 524 -21.69 2.95 0.82
N GLU A 525 -22.46 3.69 0.00
CA GLU A 525 -23.53 4.51 0.50
C GLU A 525 -24.30 3.59 1.44
N ARG A 526 -24.15 3.82 2.75
CA ARG A 526 -24.93 3.13 3.76
C ARG A 526 -26.38 3.40 3.35
N LYS A 527 -27.03 2.44 2.68
CA LYS A 527 -28.48 2.41 2.60
C LYS A 527 -28.97 2.07 3.99
N LEU A 528 -29.04 3.11 4.80
CA LEU A 528 -29.91 3.15 5.95
C LEU A 528 -31.29 3.64 5.46
N ASN A 529 -32.29 3.42 6.28
CA ASN A 529 -33.69 3.20 5.90
C ASN A 529 -34.25 4.07 4.74
N LYS A 530 -34.98 3.41 3.82
CA LYS A 530 -35.82 3.95 2.71
C LYS A 530 -35.24 4.07 1.30
N GLY A 531 -33.99 3.66 1.06
CA GLY A 531 -33.52 3.38 -0.31
C GLY A 531 -33.14 4.59 -1.16
N GLU A 532 -32.99 5.77 -0.56
CA GLU A 532 -32.40 6.96 -1.20
C GLU A 532 -30.86 6.87 -1.23
N GLU A 533 -30.22 7.45 -2.26
CA GLU A 533 -28.75 7.56 -2.37
C GLU A 533 -28.24 8.60 -1.34
N ILE A 534 -27.36 8.20 -0.42
CA ILE A 534 -26.81 9.09 0.62
C ILE A 534 -25.41 9.56 0.23
N LYS A 535 -25.18 10.88 0.14
CA LYS A 535 -23.86 11.46 -0.15
C LYS A 535 -22.90 11.23 1.02
N ILE A 536 -21.86 10.42 0.77
CA ILE A 536 -20.84 10.08 1.79
C ILE A 536 -19.72 11.12 1.85
N SER A 537 -19.45 11.79 0.72
CA SER A 537 -18.58 12.97 0.67
C SER A 537 -18.94 13.95 1.79
N PRO A 538 -17.96 14.60 2.44
CA PRO A 538 -18.22 15.89 3.05
C PRO A 538 -18.86 16.79 2.02
N PHE A 539 -20.14 17.10 2.22
CA PHE A 539 -20.80 18.17 1.49
C PHE A 539 -20.37 19.48 2.16
N GLU A 540 -19.77 20.36 1.36
CA GLU A 540 -19.30 21.67 1.82
C GLU A 540 -19.83 22.73 0.85
N PRO A 541 -20.91 23.44 1.21
CA PRO A 541 -21.48 24.47 0.36
C PRO A 541 -20.53 25.69 0.30
N PRO A 542 -20.49 26.41 -0.84
CA PRO A 542 -19.67 27.62 -0.97
C PRO A 542 -19.96 28.65 0.13
N LEU A 543 -18.93 29.12 0.85
CA LEU A 543 -19.05 30.05 1.99
C LEU A 543 -19.88 31.31 1.75
N LYS A 544 -19.95 31.81 0.50
CA LYS A 544 -20.65 33.06 0.14
C LYS A 544 -22.15 32.85 -0.18
N MET A 545 -22.68 31.65 0.03
CA MET A 545 -24.08 31.34 -0.27
C MET A 545 -25.03 32.05 0.70
N ASN A 546 -26.11 32.63 0.18
CA ASN A 546 -27.17 33.20 1.03
C ASN A 546 -27.99 32.07 1.68
N ARG A 547 -28.82 32.42 2.67
CA ARG A 547 -29.53 31.43 3.47
C ARG A 547 -30.49 30.57 2.63
N GLU A 548 -31.22 31.18 1.71
CA GLU A 548 -32.20 30.50 0.87
C GLU A 548 -31.52 29.47 -0.04
N ALA A 549 -30.45 29.89 -0.73
CA ALA A 549 -29.66 29.01 -1.58
C ALA A 549 -28.95 27.92 -0.76
N LEU A 550 -28.53 28.20 0.48
CA LEU A 550 -27.95 27.20 1.38
C LEU A 550 -28.98 26.13 1.73
N ILE A 551 -30.21 26.52 2.08
CA ILE A 551 -31.30 25.58 2.37
C ILE A 551 -31.63 24.75 1.15
N GLU A 552 -31.75 25.36 -0.03
CA GLU A 552 -32.03 24.65 -1.28
C GLU A 552 -30.91 23.66 -1.62
N SER A 553 -29.66 24.10 -1.54
CA SER A 553 -28.50 23.24 -1.77
C SER A 553 -28.45 22.08 -0.78
N LEU A 554 -28.72 22.30 0.50
CA LEU A 554 -28.79 21.22 1.49
C LEU A 554 -29.90 20.22 1.17
N LYS A 555 -31.07 20.68 0.71
CA LYS A 555 -32.17 19.81 0.29
C LYS A 555 -31.83 18.99 -0.95
N GLU A 556 -31.20 19.60 -1.95
CA GLU A 556 -30.73 18.91 -3.17
C GLU A 556 -29.60 17.91 -2.90
N ASN A 557 -28.84 18.14 -1.83
CA ASN A 557 -27.72 17.29 -1.45
C ASN A 557 -28.06 16.26 -0.38
N SER A 558 -29.25 16.34 0.24
CA SER A 558 -29.73 15.33 1.19
C SER A 558 -30.25 14.08 0.47
N PRO A 559 -30.11 12.88 1.08
CA PRO A 559 -29.46 12.61 2.37
C PRO A 559 -27.91 12.59 2.30
N MET A 560 -27.23 12.87 3.42
CA MET A 560 -25.76 13.00 3.56
C MET A 560 -25.24 12.31 4.83
N ILE A 561 -23.99 11.82 4.78
CA ILE A 561 -23.26 11.21 5.91
C ILE A 561 -22.29 12.19 6.57
N THR A 562 -21.64 13.04 5.77
CA THR A 562 -20.69 14.05 6.27
C THR A 562 -21.09 15.43 5.74
N LEU A 563 -21.20 16.39 6.65
CA LEU A 563 -21.59 17.76 6.32
C LEU A 563 -20.62 18.74 6.98
N ASN A 564 -20.06 19.66 6.19
CA ASN A 564 -19.22 20.75 6.66
C ASN A 564 -19.90 22.08 6.34
N LEU A 565 -20.30 22.81 7.37
CA LEU A 565 -20.95 24.11 7.32
C LEU A 565 -20.14 25.19 8.03
N ASN A 566 -18.83 24.98 8.15
CA ASN A 566 -17.96 25.88 8.88
C ASN A 566 -18.07 27.31 8.36
N ARG A 567 -18.21 28.25 9.29
CA ARG A 567 -18.25 29.71 9.06
C ARG A 567 -19.45 30.22 8.25
N HIS A 568 -20.44 29.37 7.95
CA HIS A 568 -21.64 29.81 7.25
C HIS A 568 -22.53 30.66 8.16
N GLN A 569 -22.79 31.90 7.76
CA GLN A 569 -23.58 32.87 8.54
C GLN A 569 -25.07 32.48 8.67
N GLY A 570 -25.55 31.58 7.81
CA GLY A 570 -26.92 31.09 7.78
C GLY A 570 -27.19 29.91 8.70
N VAL A 571 -26.22 29.43 9.49
CA VAL A 571 -26.39 28.25 10.36
C VAL A 571 -27.00 28.65 11.70
N ASP A 572 -28.20 28.15 11.97
CA ASP A 572 -28.94 28.29 13.24
C ASP A 572 -29.75 27.02 13.54
N ASP A 573 -30.45 27.01 14.68
CA ASP A 573 -31.25 25.86 15.12
C ASP A 573 -32.30 25.43 14.10
N ALA A 574 -32.91 26.36 13.36
CA ALA A 574 -33.90 26.04 12.33
C ALA A 574 -33.25 25.33 11.13
N LEU A 575 -32.03 25.72 10.75
CA LEU A 575 -31.28 25.00 9.72
C LEU A 575 -30.86 23.61 10.20
N LEU A 576 -30.39 23.48 11.44
CA LEU A 576 -30.07 22.17 12.02
C LEU A 576 -31.28 21.25 12.06
N GLN A 577 -32.47 21.79 12.35
CA GLN A 577 -33.70 21.01 12.27
C GLN A 577 -33.93 20.47 10.85
N ILE A 578 -33.81 21.31 9.81
CA ILE A 578 -33.94 20.89 8.40
C ILE A 578 -32.90 19.81 8.06
N ILE A 579 -31.65 20.00 8.48
CA ILE A 579 -30.56 19.03 8.26
C ILE A 579 -30.92 17.70 8.91
N SER A 580 -31.31 17.72 10.19
CA SER A 580 -31.61 16.51 10.95
C SER A 580 -32.81 15.73 10.40
N GLU A 581 -33.83 16.41 9.89
CA GLU A 581 -35.01 15.79 9.27
C GLU A 581 -34.71 15.14 7.92
N LYS A 582 -33.74 15.69 7.19
CA LYS A 582 -33.37 15.22 5.85
C LYS A 582 -32.19 14.26 5.85
N ASN A 583 -31.44 14.15 6.95
CA ASN A 583 -30.21 13.39 7.04
C ASN A 583 -30.19 12.52 8.31
N PRO A 584 -31.10 11.55 8.47
CA PRO A 584 -31.14 10.70 9.66
C PRO A 584 -29.87 9.87 9.86
N ASP A 585 -29.10 9.67 8.79
CA ASP A 585 -27.87 8.87 8.76
C ASP A 585 -26.60 9.72 8.76
N LEU A 586 -26.68 10.95 9.28
CA LEU A 586 -25.54 11.84 9.41
C LEU A 586 -24.57 11.30 10.49
N HIS A 587 -23.29 11.15 10.13
CA HIS A 587 -22.23 10.64 11.00
C HIS A 587 -21.28 11.74 11.46
N ASN A 588 -20.98 12.67 10.56
CA ASN A 588 -20.00 13.71 10.78
C ASN A 588 -20.63 15.07 10.46
N LEU A 589 -20.62 15.98 11.42
CA LEU A 589 -21.08 17.35 11.22
C LEU A 589 -20.03 18.33 11.71
N SER A 590 -19.66 19.29 10.88
CA SER A 590 -18.83 20.42 11.28
C SER A 590 -19.63 21.70 11.10
N ILE A 591 -19.86 22.41 12.19
CA ILE A 591 -20.57 23.70 12.24
C ILE A 591 -19.72 24.74 12.97
N ASN A 592 -18.40 24.63 12.85
CA ASN A 592 -17.45 25.55 13.47
C ASN A 592 -17.79 27.01 13.15
N GLN A 593 -17.65 27.88 14.15
CA GLN A 593 -17.95 29.31 14.05
C GLN A 593 -19.41 29.59 13.64
N SER A 594 -20.35 28.76 14.09
CA SER A 594 -21.79 29.02 13.96
C SER A 594 -22.30 29.81 15.15
N TYR A 595 -22.47 31.12 14.97
CA TYR A 595 -22.80 32.06 16.05
C TYR A 595 -24.27 32.06 16.49
N ARG A 596 -25.14 31.27 15.85
CA ARG A 596 -26.60 31.28 16.09
C ARG A 596 -27.19 29.92 16.46
N VAL A 597 -26.34 28.90 16.67
CA VAL A 597 -26.76 27.57 17.11
C VAL A 597 -26.74 27.51 18.63
N THR A 598 -27.81 26.99 19.24
CA THR A 598 -27.96 26.82 20.69
C THR A 598 -28.05 25.34 21.07
N ASP A 599 -28.04 25.04 22.37
CA ASP A 599 -28.22 23.68 22.90
C ASP A 599 -29.49 22.99 22.36
N LYS A 600 -30.54 23.76 22.07
CA LYS A 600 -31.77 23.25 21.45
C LYS A 600 -31.49 22.64 20.07
N GLY A 601 -30.68 23.31 19.24
CA GLY A 601 -30.30 22.81 17.93
C GLY A 601 -29.54 21.49 17.99
N ILE A 602 -28.61 21.36 18.94
CA ILE A 602 -27.86 20.11 19.16
C ILE A 602 -28.77 18.97 19.64
N ARG A 603 -29.69 19.25 20.57
CA ARG A 603 -30.69 18.26 21.02
C ARG A 603 -31.57 17.78 19.88
N ASP A 604 -32.13 18.71 19.11
CA ASP A 604 -33.07 18.39 18.05
C ASP A 604 -32.36 17.62 16.91
N LEU A 605 -31.08 17.95 16.64
CA LEU A 605 -30.20 17.22 15.72
C LEU A 605 -29.95 15.77 16.17
N THR A 606 -29.45 15.58 17.40
CA THR A 606 -29.05 14.27 17.93
C THR A 606 -30.24 13.31 18.09
N GLN A 607 -31.44 13.82 18.38
CA GLN A 607 -32.66 13.02 18.42
C GLN A 607 -33.02 12.39 17.06
N LYS A 608 -32.69 13.06 15.96
CA LYS A 608 -33.05 12.62 14.60
C LYS A 608 -31.87 12.00 13.84
N CYS A 609 -30.64 12.20 14.30
CA CYS A 609 -29.41 11.65 13.73
C CYS A 609 -28.69 10.71 14.74
N PRO A 610 -29.22 9.51 15.01
CA PRO A 610 -28.68 8.61 16.04
C PRO A 610 -27.31 8.00 15.69
N LEU A 611 -26.83 8.16 14.46
CA LEU A 611 -25.56 7.61 13.98
C LEU A 611 -24.42 8.65 13.96
N LEU A 612 -24.65 9.82 14.53
CA LEU A 612 -23.64 10.87 14.64
C LEU A 612 -22.51 10.37 15.56
N ILE A 613 -21.28 10.35 15.01
CA ILE A 613 -20.06 9.89 15.69
C ILE A 613 -18.97 10.96 15.75
N SER A 614 -19.05 12.00 14.89
CA SER A 614 -18.14 13.14 14.89
C SER A 614 -18.92 14.45 14.83
N LEU A 615 -18.55 15.40 15.68
CA LEU A 615 -19.15 16.73 15.73
C LEU A 615 -18.08 17.76 16.05
N ASP A 616 -18.02 18.76 15.18
CA ASP A 616 -17.22 19.95 15.39
C ASP A 616 -18.14 21.15 15.63
N ILE A 617 -18.14 21.58 16.89
CA ILE A 617 -18.87 22.75 17.40
C ILE A 617 -17.92 23.80 17.93
N SER A 618 -16.66 23.77 17.46
CA SER A 618 -15.65 24.74 17.90
C SER A 618 -16.06 26.17 17.55
N HIS A 619 -15.75 27.09 18.46
CA HIS A 619 -16.08 28.52 18.36
C HIS A 619 -17.58 28.82 18.16
N CYS A 620 -18.47 27.99 18.73
CA CYS A 620 -19.91 28.25 18.80
C CYS A 620 -20.30 28.83 20.18
N PRO A 621 -20.44 30.16 20.33
CA PRO A 621 -20.50 30.82 21.65
C PRO A 621 -21.83 30.67 22.39
N LEU A 622 -22.89 30.21 21.74
CA LEU A 622 -24.21 30.02 22.37
C LEU A 622 -24.45 28.58 22.85
N LEU A 623 -23.47 27.70 22.71
CA LEU A 623 -23.53 26.33 23.20
C LEU A 623 -22.96 26.26 24.62
N THR A 624 -23.60 25.47 25.47
CA THR A 624 -23.20 25.21 26.85
C THR A 624 -22.93 23.73 27.08
N GLU A 625 -22.52 23.34 28.28
CA GLU A 625 -22.35 21.94 28.67
C GLU A 625 -23.61 21.10 28.50
N LYS A 626 -24.81 21.71 28.45
CA LYS A 626 -26.06 21.01 28.13
C LYS A 626 -26.05 20.37 26.76
N SER A 627 -25.33 20.93 25.79
CA SER A 627 -25.19 20.30 24.46
C SER A 627 -24.58 18.91 24.56
N LEU A 628 -23.66 18.70 25.51
CA LEU A 628 -23.03 17.40 25.72
C LEU A 628 -24.05 16.37 26.20
N GLU A 629 -25.07 16.76 26.98
CA GLU A 629 -26.16 15.88 27.49
C GLU A 629 -27.05 15.28 26.39
N TYR A 630 -26.92 15.73 25.15
CA TYR A 630 -27.66 15.17 24.02
C TYR A 630 -26.82 14.25 23.12
N LEU A 631 -25.49 14.31 23.21
CA LEU A 631 -24.61 13.48 22.39
C LEU A 631 -24.65 12.00 22.82
N PRO A 632 -24.68 11.03 21.90
CA PRO A 632 -24.69 9.61 22.27
C PRO A 632 -23.35 9.18 22.90
N GLU A 633 -23.37 8.13 23.73
CA GLU A 633 -22.13 7.60 24.35
C GLU A 633 -21.15 7.00 23.31
N THR A 634 -21.65 6.69 22.11
CA THR A 634 -20.91 6.08 20.99
C THR A 634 -20.17 7.11 20.12
N PHE A 635 -20.03 8.34 20.61
CA PHE A 635 -19.30 9.39 19.91
C PHE A 635 -17.81 9.07 19.86
N CYS A 636 -17.19 9.20 18.68
CA CYS A 636 -15.77 8.88 18.48
C CYS A 636 -14.89 10.14 18.43
N GLU A 637 -15.38 11.24 17.88
CA GLU A 637 -14.63 12.50 17.76
C GLU A 637 -15.47 13.71 18.15
N LEU A 638 -14.91 14.59 19.01
CA LEU A 638 -15.58 15.81 19.42
C LEU A 638 -14.61 16.99 19.41
N ASN A 639 -15.01 18.07 18.75
CA ASN A 639 -14.25 19.32 18.75
C ASN A 639 -15.00 20.44 19.47
N LEU A 640 -14.45 20.85 20.62
CA LEU A 640 -14.96 21.91 21.48
C LEU A 640 -14.07 23.15 21.45
N SER A 641 -13.08 23.21 20.56
CA SER A 641 -12.05 24.26 20.56
C SER A 641 -12.66 25.68 20.61
N GLY A 642 -12.13 26.53 21.48
CA GLY A 642 -12.58 27.91 21.64
C GLY A 642 -14.05 28.09 22.02
N THR A 643 -14.67 27.08 22.63
CA THR A 643 -15.94 27.20 23.37
C THR A 643 -15.65 27.31 24.86
N ASP A 644 -16.61 27.81 25.63
CA ASP A 644 -16.56 27.82 27.11
C ASP A 644 -17.14 26.55 27.74
N ILE A 645 -17.31 25.48 26.93
CA ILE A 645 -17.95 24.24 27.36
C ILE A 645 -16.99 23.45 28.25
N VAL A 646 -17.42 23.22 29.48
CA VAL A 646 -16.73 22.31 30.40
C VAL A 646 -17.15 20.87 30.10
N PHE A 647 -16.19 20.03 29.72
CA PHE A 647 -16.44 18.63 29.44
C PHE A 647 -16.72 17.84 30.74
N ASN A 648 -17.96 17.39 30.91
CA ASN A 648 -18.45 16.76 32.15
C ASN A 648 -19.26 15.47 31.93
N ARG A 649 -19.27 14.94 30.69
CA ARG A 649 -20.09 13.80 30.31
C ARG A 649 -19.26 12.57 30.00
N LYS A 650 -19.71 11.41 30.48
CA LYS A 650 -19.14 10.12 30.08
C LYS A 650 -19.43 9.81 28.61
N MET A 651 -18.38 9.62 27.82
CA MET A 651 -18.40 9.19 26.42
C MET A 651 -17.38 8.06 26.27
N LYS A 652 -17.87 6.82 26.36
CA LYS A 652 -16.98 5.64 26.46
C LYS A 652 -16.16 5.46 25.19
N ASP A 653 -16.77 5.67 24.03
CA ASP A 653 -16.16 5.38 22.73
C ASP A 653 -15.43 6.60 22.15
N LEU A 654 -15.25 7.68 22.94
CA LEU A 654 -14.58 8.90 22.47
C LEU A 654 -13.07 8.66 22.39
N GLU A 655 -12.57 8.67 21.15
CA GLU A 655 -11.17 8.42 20.82
C GLU A 655 -10.40 9.72 20.55
N ILE A 656 -11.07 10.75 20.01
CA ILE A 656 -10.45 12.03 19.62
C ILE A 656 -11.18 13.20 20.28
N LEU A 657 -10.45 14.02 21.03
CA LEU A 657 -10.97 15.20 21.69
C LEU A 657 -10.11 16.43 21.40
N HIS A 658 -10.76 17.48 20.89
CA HIS A 658 -10.12 18.76 20.59
C HIS A 658 -10.59 19.84 21.57
N LEU A 659 -9.66 20.39 22.34
CA LEU A 659 -9.88 21.38 23.41
C LEU A 659 -9.01 22.63 23.22
N GLN A 660 -8.55 22.91 22.00
CA GLN A 660 -7.69 24.06 21.74
C GLN A 660 -8.38 25.36 22.15
N LYS A 661 -7.68 26.25 22.87
CA LYS A 661 -8.22 27.54 23.35
C LYS A 661 -9.53 27.41 24.17
N THR A 662 -9.78 26.27 24.80
CA THR A 662 -10.91 26.11 25.73
C THR A 662 -10.47 26.44 27.16
N PRO A 663 -11.34 27.05 27.99
CA PRO A 663 -11.05 27.21 29.40
C PRO A 663 -11.10 25.84 30.06
N PHE A 664 -9.94 25.32 30.45
CA PHE A 664 -9.82 23.98 30.97
C PHE A 664 -8.84 23.93 32.14
N SER A 665 -9.31 23.46 33.30
CA SER A 665 -8.53 23.39 34.53
C SER A 665 -7.79 22.06 34.68
N PRO A 666 -6.71 22.01 35.48
CA PRO A 666 -6.01 20.76 35.80
C PRO A 666 -6.94 19.71 36.43
N LYS A 667 -7.96 20.16 37.18
CA LYS A 667 -8.96 19.28 37.81
C LYS A 667 -9.86 18.61 36.78
N GLU A 668 -10.22 19.30 35.72
CA GLU A 668 -11.02 18.75 34.62
C GLU A 668 -10.20 17.78 33.78
N LEU A 669 -8.92 18.08 33.53
CA LEU A 669 -8.02 17.17 32.81
C LEU A 669 -7.92 15.80 33.49
N ARG A 670 -7.72 15.79 34.82
CA ARG A 670 -7.66 14.54 35.60
C ARG A 670 -8.95 13.72 35.53
N LYS A 671 -10.10 14.36 35.28
CA LYS A 671 -11.39 13.68 35.14
C LYS A 671 -11.63 13.10 33.75
N LEU A 672 -10.82 13.45 32.74
CA LEU A 672 -11.00 12.89 31.39
C LEU A 672 -10.94 11.37 31.40
N SER A 673 -10.10 10.73 32.21
CA SER A 673 -10.08 9.26 32.35
C SER A 673 -11.39 8.66 32.85
N THR A 674 -12.15 9.40 33.66
CA THR A 674 -13.46 8.96 34.14
C THR A 674 -14.52 9.09 33.07
N PHE A 675 -14.41 10.13 32.24
CA PHE A 675 -15.40 10.46 31.23
C PHE A 675 -15.15 9.78 29.88
N CYS A 676 -13.90 9.74 29.42
CA CYS A 676 -13.45 9.23 28.13
C CYS A 676 -12.28 8.24 28.32
N PRO A 677 -12.54 7.03 28.84
CA PRO A 677 -11.49 6.07 29.17
C PRO A 677 -10.74 5.51 27.95
N HIS A 678 -11.28 5.66 26.73
CA HIS A 678 -10.67 5.18 25.48
C HIS A 678 -10.05 6.30 24.65
N LEU A 679 -9.74 7.45 25.25
CA LEU A 679 -9.18 8.59 24.53
C LEU A 679 -7.77 8.29 23.99
N ILE A 680 -7.63 8.30 22.66
CA ILE A 680 -6.40 7.99 21.92
C ILE A 680 -5.67 9.28 21.51
N THR A 681 -6.41 10.31 21.11
CA THR A 681 -5.88 11.58 20.64
C THR A 681 -6.48 12.74 21.42
N LEU A 682 -5.61 13.61 21.93
CA LEU A 682 -6.00 14.80 22.69
C LEU A 682 -5.25 16.02 22.16
N HIS A 683 -6.00 17.07 21.85
CA HIS A 683 -5.46 18.37 21.46
C HIS A 683 -5.73 19.42 22.54
N LEU A 684 -4.66 19.96 23.13
CA LEU A 684 -4.65 20.96 24.20
C LEU A 684 -3.89 22.23 23.79
N SER A 685 -3.68 22.46 22.50
CA SER A 685 -2.94 23.63 22.03
C SER A 685 -3.56 24.94 22.56
N TYR A 686 -2.71 25.92 22.86
CA TYR A 686 -3.08 27.17 23.54
C TYR A 686 -3.63 27.02 24.97
N SER A 687 -3.43 25.88 25.63
CA SER A 687 -3.78 25.74 27.04
C SER A 687 -2.86 26.58 27.94
N LEU A 688 -3.38 26.95 29.11
CA LEU A 688 -2.61 27.59 30.18
C LEU A 688 -2.03 26.57 31.17
N LEU A 689 -2.11 25.28 30.84
CA LEU A 689 -1.66 24.19 31.71
C LEU A 689 -0.15 24.03 31.57
N ASN A 690 0.53 23.77 32.69
CA ASN A 690 1.94 23.41 32.64
C ASN A 690 2.14 21.91 32.34
N GLY A 691 3.39 21.53 32.05
CA GLY A 691 3.72 20.16 31.67
C GLY A 691 3.42 19.12 32.76
N LYS A 692 3.52 19.49 34.05
CA LYS A 692 3.20 18.61 35.17
C LYS A 692 1.70 18.34 35.28
N GLU A 693 0.89 19.38 35.20
CA GLU A 693 -0.57 19.28 35.22
C GLU A 693 -1.08 18.44 34.05
N ILE A 694 -0.52 18.67 32.86
CA ILE A 694 -0.84 17.87 31.68
C ILE A 694 -0.47 16.41 31.92
N ARG A 695 0.75 16.14 32.42
CA ARG A 695 1.22 14.78 32.68
C ARG A 695 0.33 14.03 33.66
N GLU A 696 -0.04 14.65 34.78
CA GLU A 696 -0.92 14.05 35.79
C GLU A 696 -2.30 13.72 35.21
N GLY A 697 -2.82 14.59 34.33
CA GLY A 697 -4.13 14.40 33.72
C GLY A 697 -4.18 13.32 32.66
N ILE A 698 -3.12 13.16 31.86
CA ILE A 698 -3.07 12.16 30.78
C ILE A 698 -2.56 10.78 31.23
N ALA A 699 -1.82 10.69 32.34
CA ALA A 699 -1.24 9.44 32.83
C ALA A 699 -2.23 8.24 32.90
N PRO A 700 -3.51 8.41 33.29
CA PRO A 700 -4.47 7.30 33.32
C PRO A 700 -5.11 6.97 31.95
N LEU A 701 -4.82 7.72 30.89
CA LEU A 701 -5.44 7.54 29.57
C LEU A 701 -4.60 6.61 28.66
N PRO A 702 -5.22 5.85 27.75
CA PRO A 702 -4.52 5.12 26.69
C PRO A 702 -4.05 6.05 25.55
N LEU A 703 -3.56 7.23 25.91
CA LEU A 703 -3.29 8.31 24.97
C LEU A 703 -2.10 7.96 24.08
N TYR A 704 -2.33 7.94 22.77
CA TYR A 704 -1.33 7.67 21.74
C TYR A 704 -0.73 8.95 21.16
N ARG A 705 -1.56 9.99 21.01
CA ARG A 705 -1.22 11.28 20.41
C ARG A 705 -1.64 12.44 21.31
N LEU A 706 -0.70 13.35 21.54
CA LEU A 706 -0.91 14.57 22.30
C LEU A 706 -0.36 15.78 21.54
N SER A 707 -1.18 16.81 21.40
CA SER A 707 -0.80 18.08 20.78
C SER A 707 -1.00 19.20 21.79
N ILE A 708 0.08 19.95 22.05
CA ILE A 708 0.17 21.03 23.04
C ILE A 708 0.91 22.18 22.36
N ASP A 709 0.42 22.59 21.20
CA ASP A 709 1.07 23.61 20.38
C ASP A 709 0.77 25.01 20.94
N GLU A 710 1.67 25.97 20.69
CA GLU A 710 1.50 27.38 21.09
C GLU A 710 1.09 27.55 22.57
N CYS A 711 1.66 26.72 23.46
CA CYS A 711 1.41 26.79 24.90
C CYS A 711 2.54 27.54 25.60
N ASP A 712 2.38 28.86 25.76
CA ASP A 712 3.37 29.73 26.39
C ASP A 712 3.57 29.47 27.89
N ALA A 713 2.66 28.73 28.54
CA ALA A 713 2.83 28.28 29.93
C ALA A 713 3.81 27.12 30.06
N LEU A 714 4.22 26.49 28.95
CA LEU A 714 5.07 25.32 28.95
C LEU A 714 6.55 25.74 28.98
N GLU A 715 7.19 25.57 30.13
CA GLU A 715 8.61 25.85 30.36
C GLU A 715 9.42 24.57 30.58
N ASP A 716 10.74 24.63 30.39
CA ASP A 716 11.64 23.47 30.35
C ASP A 716 11.52 22.52 31.55
N GLU A 717 11.41 23.03 32.78
CA GLU A 717 11.38 22.18 33.97
C GLU A 717 10.11 21.32 34.04
N GLU A 718 8.95 21.92 33.74
CA GLU A 718 7.66 21.25 33.82
C GLU A 718 7.39 20.41 32.57
N ALA A 719 7.86 20.87 31.40
CA ALA A 719 7.75 20.14 30.13
C ALA A 719 8.50 18.81 30.16
N LEU A 720 9.56 18.68 30.97
CA LEU A 720 10.31 17.43 31.13
C LEU A 720 9.42 16.25 31.57
N GLU A 721 8.35 16.52 32.32
CA GLU A 721 7.37 15.52 32.74
C GLU A 721 6.66 14.84 31.55
N LEU A 722 6.48 15.56 30.44
CA LEU A 722 5.83 15.04 29.23
C LEU A 722 6.68 14.02 28.48
N PHE A 723 8.00 14.07 28.65
CA PHE A 723 8.94 13.16 27.99
C PHE A 723 9.17 11.87 28.77
N LYS A 724 8.77 11.81 30.05
CA LYS A 724 8.88 10.60 30.86
C LYS A 724 8.07 9.44 30.25
N PRO A 725 8.53 8.18 30.39
CA PRO A 725 7.87 7.01 29.83
C PRO A 725 6.36 6.99 30.10
N HIS A 726 5.56 6.84 29.04
CA HIS A 726 4.12 6.68 29.11
C HIS A 726 3.74 5.36 28.43
N PRO A 727 2.79 4.56 28.98
CA PRO A 727 2.46 3.24 28.43
C PRO A 727 2.14 3.28 26.93
N HIS A 728 1.35 4.28 26.51
CA HIS A 728 0.82 4.37 25.15
C HIS A 728 1.27 5.59 24.34
N LEU A 729 1.84 6.64 24.95
CA LEU A 729 2.08 7.90 24.24
C LEU A 729 3.28 7.75 23.30
N ARG A 730 3.07 8.01 22.02
CA ARG A 730 4.10 7.89 20.96
C ARG A 730 4.29 9.16 20.16
N PHE A 731 3.23 9.95 20.00
CA PHE A 731 3.23 11.18 19.22
C PHE A 731 3.04 12.38 20.13
N LEU A 732 4.02 13.28 20.14
CA LEU A 732 3.97 14.53 20.87
C LEU A 732 4.22 15.71 19.92
N PHE A 733 3.27 16.64 19.89
CA PHE A 733 3.36 17.88 19.12
C PHE A 733 3.48 19.06 20.09
N LEU A 734 4.57 19.81 19.94
CA LEU A 734 4.94 20.98 20.75
C LEU A 734 5.30 22.14 19.80
N GLU A 735 4.50 22.31 18.75
CA GLU A 735 4.79 23.29 17.72
C GLU A 735 4.68 24.70 18.30
N ARG A 736 5.64 25.57 17.92
CA ARG A 736 5.72 26.98 18.33
C ARG A 736 5.67 27.19 19.84
N CYS A 737 6.14 26.21 20.61
CA CYS A 737 6.37 26.36 22.05
C CYS A 737 7.70 27.12 22.27
N HIS A 738 7.64 28.44 22.15
CA HIS A 738 8.82 29.32 22.09
C HIS A 738 9.67 29.33 23.36
N ARG A 739 9.11 28.95 24.51
CA ARG A 739 9.81 28.89 25.80
C ARG A 739 10.58 27.59 26.03
N LEU A 740 10.43 26.61 25.15
CA LEU A 740 11.20 25.37 25.20
C LEU A 740 12.61 25.59 24.65
N THR A 741 13.62 25.32 25.46
CA THR A 741 15.02 25.56 25.10
C THR A 741 15.84 24.29 25.09
N ASP A 742 17.11 24.40 24.69
CA ASP A 742 18.07 23.30 24.73
C ASP A 742 18.17 22.61 26.09
N GLN A 743 17.94 23.34 27.21
CA GLN A 743 18.06 22.77 28.55
C GLN A 743 17.06 21.65 28.82
N LEU A 744 15.83 21.76 28.30
CA LEU A 744 14.86 20.67 28.35
C LEU A 744 15.42 19.43 27.69
N PHE A 745 15.83 19.57 26.42
CA PHE A 745 16.20 18.42 25.60
C PHE A 745 17.48 17.72 26.09
N GLU A 746 18.40 18.48 26.69
CA GLU A 746 19.60 17.93 27.34
C GLU A 746 19.31 17.12 28.61
N LYS A 747 18.19 17.40 29.29
CA LYS A 747 17.78 16.69 30.52
C LYS A 747 16.97 15.42 30.26
N ILE A 748 16.50 15.19 29.03
CA ILE A 748 15.72 14.00 28.69
C ILE A 748 16.65 12.77 28.73
N GLN A 749 16.43 11.89 29.71
CA GLN A 749 17.20 10.65 29.84
C GLN A 749 16.55 9.50 29.07
N ASN A 750 15.25 9.28 29.28
CA ASN A 750 14.48 8.18 28.70
C ASN A 750 13.10 8.68 28.26
N THR A 751 12.64 8.20 27.10
CA THR A 751 11.30 8.49 26.58
C THR A 751 10.77 7.29 25.79
N THR A 752 9.46 7.18 25.72
CA THR A 752 8.74 6.18 24.89
C THR A 752 8.24 6.77 23.57
N LEU A 753 8.47 8.07 23.33
CA LEU A 753 8.02 8.75 22.12
C LEU A 753 8.76 8.20 20.90
N SER A 754 8.01 8.00 19.81
CA SER A 754 8.57 7.68 18.49
C SER A 754 8.49 8.88 17.54
N HIS A 755 7.58 9.81 17.80
CA HIS A 755 7.36 10.99 16.97
C HIS A 755 7.33 12.27 17.81
N LEU A 756 8.13 13.25 17.40
CA LEU A 756 8.18 14.56 18.02
C LEU A 756 8.11 15.65 16.96
N SER A 757 7.14 16.55 17.09
CA SER A 757 7.08 17.80 16.32
C SER A 757 7.42 18.99 17.21
N LEU A 758 8.38 19.79 16.75
CA LEU A 758 8.81 21.05 17.35
C LEU A 758 8.80 22.16 16.28
N GLU A 759 7.94 22.06 15.27
CA GLU A 759 7.85 23.07 14.20
C GLU A 759 7.68 24.47 14.79
N GLY A 760 8.52 25.42 14.38
CA GLY A 760 8.47 26.80 14.85
C GLY A 760 8.98 27.02 16.29
N ALA A 761 9.55 26.02 16.96
CA ALA A 761 10.15 26.17 18.29
C ALA A 761 11.44 27.00 18.20
N SER A 762 11.31 28.31 18.44
CA SER A 762 12.43 29.26 18.32
C SER A 762 13.47 29.13 19.45
N GLY A 763 13.12 28.57 20.61
CA GLY A 763 14.08 28.35 21.71
C GLY A 763 15.08 27.21 21.46
N LEU A 764 14.86 26.39 20.42
CA LEU A 764 15.73 25.28 20.03
C LEU A 764 16.92 25.77 19.19
N THR A 765 18.14 25.43 19.61
CA THR A 765 19.37 25.65 18.83
C THR A 765 20.01 24.33 18.42
N ASP A 766 21.15 24.41 17.72
CA ASP A 766 21.95 23.24 17.34
C ASP A 766 22.36 22.37 18.54
N LYS A 767 22.47 22.96 19.75
CA LYS A 767 22.82 22.22 20.97
C LYS A 767 21.69 21.27 21.40
N GLY A 768 20.46 21.76 21.50
CA GLY A 768 19.29 20.95 21.81
C GLY A 768 18.99 19.94 20.70
N LEU A 769 19.25 20.32 19.45
CA LEU A 769 19.15 19.40 18.31
C LEU A 769 20.05 18.17 18.47
N LYS A 770 21.31 18.34 18.91
CA LYS A 770 22.19 17.21 19.21
C LYS A 770 21.68 16.34 20.36
N ALA A 771 21.00 16.93 21.35
CA ALA A 771 20.38 16.16 22.42
C ALA A 771 19.18 15.34 21.91
N LEU A 772 18.31 15.93 21.08
CA LEU A 772 17.20 15.24 20.42
C LEU A 772 17.66 14.07 19.55
N LEU A 773 18.82 14.20 18.90
CA LEU A 773 19.40 13.12 18.10
C LEU A 773 19.79 11.88 18.92
N LYS A 774 19.91 11.99 20.24
CA LYS A 774 20.19 10.84 21.12
C LYS A 774 18.93 10.09 21.54
N LEU A 775 17.76 10.67 21.31
CA LEU A 775 16.48 10.07 21.69
C LEU A 775 16.08 8.96 20.69
N PRO A 776 15.29 7.97 21.15
CA PRO A 776 14.80 6.84 20.33
C PRO A 776 13.62 7.25 19.44
N LEU A 777 13.76 8.33 18.68
CA LEU A 777 12.73 8.87 17.81
C LEU A 777 12.82 8.25 16.40
N ASP A 778 11.69 7.78 15.89
CA ASP A 778 11.53 7.33 14.51
C ASP A 778 11.20 8.50 13.56
N ALA A 779 10.64 9.58 14.09
CA ALA A 779 10.24 10.74 13.30
C ALA A 779 10.41 12.06 14.06
N LEU A 780 10.91 13.07 13.35
CA LEU A 780 11.24 14.38 13.92
C LEU A 780 10.90 15.50 12.94
N GLU A 781 10.09 16.46 13.39
CA GLU A 781 9.66 17.62 12.59
C GLU A 781 10.15 18.94 13.22
N LEU A 782 10.93 19.70 12.45
CA LEU A 782 11.70 20.88 12.89
C LEU A 782 11.58 22.05 11.89
N LYS A 783 10.49 22.08 11.12
CA LYS A 783 10.24 23.15 10.15
C LYS A 783 10.16 24.50 10.86
N GLY A 784 10.75 25.55 10.29
CA GLY A 784 10.62 26.92 10.81
C GLY A 784 11.28 27.18 12.18
N CYS A 785 12.15 26.29 12.68
CA CYS A 785 12.95 26.57 13.87
C CYS A 785 14.06 27.58 13.55
N SER A 786 13.80 28.85 13.82
CA SER A 786 14.61 29.99 13.34
C SER A 786 16.06 30.02 13.84
N ASN A 787 16.34 29.40 14.98
CA ASN A 787 17.66 29.41 15.62
C ASN A 787 18.54 28.20 15.25
N LEU A 788 18.09 27.34 14.33
CA LEU A 788 18.90 26.26 13.78
C LEU A 788 19.85 26.77 12.68
N THR A 789 21.14 26.47 12.82
CA THR A 789 22.12 26.85 11.82
C THR A 789 22.14 25.87 10.65
N SER A 790 22.68 26.29 9.51
CA SER A 790 22.88 25.38 8.37
C SER A 790 23.75 24.17 8.75
N GLN A 791 24.69 24.36 9.69
CA GLN A 791 25.57 23.29 10.17
C GLN A 791 24.81 22.27 11.01
N GLY A 792 23.94 22.71 11.95
CA GLY A 792 23.09 21.81 12.73
C GLY A 792 22.12 21.01 11.85
N ILE A 793 21.52 21.66 10.86
CA ILE A 793 20.65 21.00 9.87
C ILE A 793 21.42 19.92 9.07
N GLU A 794 22.66 20.21 8.67
CA GLU A 794 23.49 19.26 7.92
C GLU A 794 23.87 18.03 8.78
N GLU A 795 24.16 18.25 10.07
CA GLU A 795 24.46 17.18 11.03
C GLU A 795 23.27 16.23 11.20
N VAL A 796 22.04 16.76 11.36
CA VAL A 796 20.82 15.95 11.40
C VAL A 796 20.57 15.19 10.10
N LYS A 797 20.84 15.82 8.95
CA LYS A 797 20.68 15.15 7.65
C LYS A 797 21.63 13.97 7.48
N LYS A 798 22.82 13.99 8.09
CA LYS A 798 23.76 12.85 8.12
C LYS A 798 23.19 11.68 8.92
N GLU A 799 22.55 11.97 10.05
CA GLU A 799 21.81 11.02 10.89
C GLU A 799 20.44 10.63 10.28
N GLY A 800 20.00 11.30 9.22
CA GLY A 800 18.65 11.24 8.65
C GLY A 800 18.18 9.83 8.24
N LYS A 801 19.11 8.91 7.94
CA LYS A 801 18.79 7.52 7.58
C LYS A 801 18.12 6.73 8.72
N ARG A 802 18.28 7.17 9.97
CA ARG A 802 17.64 6.52 11.13
C ARG A 802 16.16 6.89 11.27
N PHE A 803 15.73 8.01 10.68
CA PHE A 803 14.36 8.49 10.80
C PHE A 803 13.51 7.99 9.63
N SER A 804 12.34 7.45 9.96
CA SER A 804 11.27 7.14 8.99
C SER A 804 10.69 8.42 8.37
N LYS A 805 10.67 9.53 9.13
CA LYS A 805 10.21 10.85 8.68
C LYS A 805 11.03 11.95 9.35
N LEU A 806 11.77 12.71 8.55
CA LEU A 806 12.50 13.89 9.01
C LEU A 806 12.05 15.10 8.18
N VAL A 807 11.40 16.06 8.84
CA VAL A 807 10.98 17.32 8.20
C VAL A 807 11.84 18.44 8.77
N ILE A 808 12.73 18.98 7.95
CA ILE A 808 13.61 20.09 8.35
C ILE A 808 13.81 21.06 7.19
N ASN A 809 13.34 22.29 7.38
CA ASN A 809 13.58 23.43 6.49
C ASN A 809 13.55 24.72 7.30
N ARG A 810 14.32 25.70 6.85
CA ARG A 810 14.30 27.06 7.41
C ARG A 810 13.02 27.79 7.05
#